data_AF-A0A523T2Q4-F1
#
_entry.id   AF-A0A523T2Q4-F1
#
_cell.length_a   1.000
_cell.length_b   1.000
_cell.length_c   1.000
_cell.angle_alpha   90.00
_cell.angle_beta   90.00
_cell.angle_gamma   90.00
#
_symmetry.space_group_name_H-M   'P 1'
#
loop_
_entity.id
_entity.type
_entity.pdbx_description
1 polymer ?
#
loop_
_entity_poly.entity_id
_entity_poly.type
_entity_poly.pdbx_seq_one_letter_code
_entity_poly.pdbx_strand_id
1 'polypeptide(L)'
;YSVQLDTMRGTTAADVRAHLLSLLPNELEGAILIGSIPFAWYEYTSAEGREEFPVDLYLMDLDGTWIDNDGDGLFDNHTGSKAPEIWTGRIFSGSMSWSDEIILINSYLSKIHKYRTGGYSTPQKALAYVDDDWYGYNDCDLGLLYDTVDVVRNYNTTIASDFRIRFNDPYEWVQICSHSSPWGNTFKNQSGYAGTCFNFEIWFANPEWQFINLFQCSGTRFFEENYSGGCYIFGPMNTLLVIGSSKVGSMRHFDDFYGPLAGGISVGEAFKDWFSIWGINDVSWYYGMIICGDAALKPKSGSAVFARSGRKGLNLYPADRWSSPQPIDTDPETDGFCDVAVDGNGRIWAAWVTGRSQSNGRTEICVSYNENNSWSSPEIIDPFLYWDWYPTLCADATGAMWLSWARCYGRNYDIFACSYDGGWNTPDHISSRSTDAVAPAMTCDGGGRLWITLERWNHLNGDIYCRYYDGSSWQPMFAVTIGSVNDYKPAMATDSTGMAWTAWTSERWQENKNIYVKNYNESSGHWENIRRVTGNIAQDQDPAITVDGDGTIWVAWTTWRNGNSDIYQSHYDGASWSAPQSITTNPERDEQPALAVDQDGYLWCIWQSDRTGDWEIFAKYYKDGEWGDSMNVSINANRDIFPEAALDDSGKIWLLRQSDRNANWDIYASTILSDLIPPTVAVTIPNGGEVWNIGEVNTIEWIATDNIGIDSVSIQYSTNGGGNWIPVANGEVNDSSYDWTIPPTPSTNCLVKVIAFDGFENSGEDISDSPFTIRDGIPPAVQVHMPNGGEILSIGIIDTITWLASDNIGVDSIRLEYSINGGGDWIFITSPPAQDTLYEWIVPPTPSTTCLMKVIAFDAELNFAEDESDSFFEIRDDSLPAITVIAPNGGEIWIWNDIHDIQWDSNDNVGIDSLNITLSLDGGSTFPLFVAHIDGDDSIFQWTIPETTSTECIIKVEGYDGAENVGVDVSDSVFTIAQTGVQGSNRILPGVTMLRSITPNPFRLLARIDFQIARKTTVTIHLYDVRGRLVNQIENKMYKPGYYSINIKQPLSSGVYFIKMSAGSKLWTQKIIRIK
;
A
#
# COMPACT_ATOMS: atom_id res chain seq x y z
N TYR A 1 -4.15 13.75 -4.13
CA TYR A 1 -3.99 14.55 -5.35
C TYR A 1 -5.32 14.71 -6.06
N SER A 2 -5.66 15.94 -6.46
CA SER A 2 -6.62 16.19 -7.54
C SER A 2 -5.89 16.00 -8.87
N VAL A 3 -6.51 15.29 -9.82
CA VAL A 3 -5.94 15.09 -11.15
C VAL A 3 -6.68 15.98 -12.14
N GLN A 4 -5.92 16.80 -12.87
CA GLN A 4 -6.41 17.58 -13.99
C GLN A 4 -5.92 16.96 -15.30
N LEU A 5 -6.81 16.84 -16.29
CA LEU A 5 -6.46 16.40 -17.64
C LEU A 5 -6.48 17.59 -18.58
N ASP A 6 -5.31 17.96 -19.08
CA ASP A 6 -5.15 19.02 -20.07
C ASP A 6 -4.79 18.43 -21.43
N THR A 7 -5.45 18.93 -22.48
CA THR A 7 -5.15 18.53 -23.87
C THR A 7 -4.40 19.65 -24.58
N MET A 8 -3.23 19.34 -25.12
CA MET A 8 -2.42 20.29 -25.90
C MET A 8 -2.30 19.85 -27.36
N ARG A 9 -2.34 20.81 -28.29
CA ARG A 9 -2.15 20.57 -29.74
C ARG A 9 -1.39 21.72 -30.38
N GLY A 10 -0.38 21.40 -31.19
CA GLY A 10 0.38 22.40 -31.96
C GLY A 10 1.20 23.36 -31.09
N THR A 11 1.57 22.94 -29.88
CA THR A 11 2.34 23.72 -28.90
C THR A 11 3.85 23.51 -29.07
N THR A 12 4.63 24.39 -28.46
CA THR A 12 6.08 24.26 -28.29
C THR A 12 6.43 23.79 -26.87
N ALA A 13 7.67 23.36 -26.62
CA ALA A 13 8.11 23.02 -25.25
C ALA A 13 7.97 24.21 -24.29
N ALA A 14 8.19 25.43 -24.79
CA ALA A 14 8.00 26.66 -24.02
C ALA A 14 6.54 26.89 -23.65
N ASP A 15 5.58 26.61 -24.54
CA ASP A 15 4.16 26.71 -24.24
C ASP A 15 3.75 25.68 -23.16
N VAL A 16 4.30 24.46 -23.22
CA VAL A 16 4.08 23.43 -22.19
C VAL A 16 4.63 23.90 -20.84
N ARG A 17 5.87 24.40 -20.79
CA ARG A 17 6.49 24.92 -19.57
C ARG A 17 5.70 26.09 -18.98
N ALA A 18 5.23 27.02 -19.82
CA ALA A 18 4.42 28.15 -19.40
C ALA A 18 3.06 27.73 -18.84
N HIS A 19 2.43 26.72 -19.44
CA HIS A 19 1.20 26.13 -18.91
C HIS A 19 1.42 25.51 -17.53
N LEU A 20 2.46 24.68 -17.37
CA LEU A 20 2.81 24.07 -16.08
C LEU A 20 3.10 25.14 -15.02
N LEU A 21 3.85 26.19 -15.37
CA LEU A 21 4.12 27.33 -14.49
C LEU A 21 2.83 28.05 -14.07
N SER A 22 1.83 28.16 -14.95
CA SER A 22 0.54 28.78 -14.63
C SER A 22 -0.28 27.98 -13.61
N LEU A 23 -0.02 26.69 -13.48
CA LEU A 23 -0.66 25.79 -12.51
C LEU A 23 0.11 25.72 -11.18
N LEU A 24 1.37 26.16 -11.13
CA LEU A 24 2.20 26.10 -9.93
C LEU A 24 1.59 26.80 -8.70
N PRO A 25 0.92 27.98 -8.81
CA PRO A 25 0.22 28.61 -7.68
C PRO A 25 -0.94 27.78 -7.12
N ASN A 26 -1.44 26.79 -7.86
CA ASN A 26 -2.46 25.84 -7.41
C ASN A 26 -1.85 24.54 -6.88
N GLU A 27 -0.60 24.59 -6.38
CA GLU A 27 0.10 23.46 -5.77
C GLU A 27 0.34 22.29 -6.74
N LEU A 28 0.70 22.60 -8.00
CA LEU A 28 1.10 21.55 -8.96
C LEU A 28 2.36 20.83 -8.46
N GLU A 29 2.26 19.52 -8.24
CA GLU A 29 3.39 18.70 -7.77
C GLU A 29 4.15 18.00 -8.91
N GLY A 30 3.46 17.67 -10.00
CA GLY A 30 4.03 16.91 -11.11
C GLY A 30 3.12 16.76 -12.32
N ALA A 31 3.69 16.30 -13.44
CA ALA A 31 2.98 16.14 -14.70
C ALA A 31 3.34 14.83 -15.42
N ILE A 32 2.32 14.13 -15.92
CA ILE A 32 2.49 12.96 -16.80
C ILE A 32 2.24 13.39 -18.25
N LEU A 33 3.27 13.27 -19.09
CA LEU A 33 3.28 13.69 -20.48
C LEU A 33 2.93 12.50 -21.39
N ILE A 34 1.68 12.47 -21.88
CA ILE A 34 1.15 11.35 -22.67
C ILE A 34 1.12 11.71 -24.16
N GLY A 35 1.75 10.88 -24.98
CA GLY A 35 1.83 11.05 -26.42
C GLY A 35 2.95 12.01 -26.83
N SER A 36 2.82 12.61 -28.02
CA SER A 36 3.84 13.47 -28.64
C SER A 36 3.92 14.88 -28.04
N ILE A 37 4.00 14.99 -26.71
CA ILE A 37 4.19 16.26 -26.02
C ILE A 37 5.61 16.80 -26.28
N PRO A 38 5.75 18.05 -26.75
CA PRO A 38 7.05 18.67 -27.03
C PRO A 38 8.03 18.62 -25.85
N PHE A 39 9.32 18.58 -26.16
CA PHE A 39 10.43 18.55 -25.19
C PHE A 39 11.55 19.48 -25.64
N ALA A 40 12.37 19.92 -24.68
CA ALA A 40 13.54 20.76 -24.95
C ALA A 40 14.78 19.91 -25.24
N TRP A 41 15.72 20.52 -25.93
CA TRP A 41 17.04 19.95 -26.19
C TRP A 41 18.09 20.77 -25.47
N TYR A 42 19.12 20.07 -24.99
CA TYR A 42 20.31 20.66 -24.42
C TYR A 42 21.53 20.24 -25.23
N GLU A 43 22.45 21.17 -25.47
CA GLU A 43 23.76 20.90 -26.01
C GLU A 43 24.86 21.20 -24.98
N TYR A 44 25.84 20.30 -24.93
CA TYR A 44 26.92 20.42 -23.96
C TYR A 44 28.21 19.86 -24.55
N THR A 45 29.32 20.55 -24.33
CA THR A 45 30.65 20.04 -24.67
C THR A 45 31.37 19.60 -23.41
N SER A 46 31.49 18.28 -23.24
CA SER A 46 32.24 17.66 -22.15
C SER A 46 33.69 17.39 -22.56
N ALA A 47 34.49 16.85 -21.64
CA ALA A 47 35.82 16.33 -21.97
C ALA A 47 35.79 15.15 -22.97
N GLU A 48 34.64 14.48 -23.12
CA GLU A 48 34.45 13.33 -24.03
C GLU A 48 33.90 13.74 -25.40
N GLY A 49 33.42 14.98 -25.57
CA GLY A 49 32.95 15.51 -26.84
C GLY A 49 31.71 16.39 -26.72
N ARG A 50 31.20 16.84 -27.86
CA ARG A 50 29.89 17.53 -27.97
C ARG A 50 28.78 16.49 -27.91
N GLU A 51 27.80 16.72 -27.06
CA GLU A 51 26.59 15.92 -26.90
C GLU A 51 25.34 16.78 -27.05
N GLU A 52 24.30 16.22 -27.67
CA GLU A 52 22.97 16.83 -27.83
C GLU A 52 21.93 15.84 -27.33
N PHE A 53 21.06 16.26 -26.42
CA PHE A 53 20.11 15.35 -25.77
C PHE A 53 18.82 16.03 -25.30
N PRO A 54 17.70 15.28 -25.24
CA PRO A 54 16.46 15.78 -24.69
C PRO A 54 16.58 15.90 -23.17
N VAL A 55 16.03 16.99 -22.63
CA VAL A 55 16.16 17.37 -21.22
C VAL A 55 14.78 17.64 -20.61
N ASP A 56 14.24 16.66 -19.88
CA ASP A 56 12.96 16.85 -19.18
C ASP A 56 13.09 17.76 -17.95
N LEU A 57 14.31 18.01 -17.46
CA LEU A 57 14.57 19.03 -16.43
C LEU A 57 14.01 20.41 -16.84
N TYR A 58 13.97 20.75 -18.14
CA TYR A 58 13.36 21.99 -18.64
C TYR A 58 11.87 22.13 -18.27
N LEU A 59 11.15 21.01 -18.19
CA LEU A 59 9.73 20.98 -17.81
C LEU A 59 9.52 20.75 -16.31
N MET A 60 10.60 20.47 -15.57
CA MET A 60 10.59 20.27 -14.12
C MET A 60 11.00 21.52 -13.37
N ASP A 61 12.04 22.20 -13.84
CA ASP A 61 12.47 23.54 -13.42
C ASP A 61 11.66 24.57 -14.22
N LEU A 62 10.71 25.22 -13.56
CA LEU A 62 9.75 26.17 -14.14
C LEU A 62 10.16 27.62 -13.90
N ASP A 63 11.01 27.89 -12.91
CA ASP A 63 11.49 29.24 -12.58
C ASP A 63 12.96 29.51 -12.98
N GLY A 64 13.71 28.49 -13.43
CA GLY A 64 15.05 28.64 -13.97
C GLY A 64 15.14 29.30 -15.35
N THR A 65 16.35 29.76 -15.67
CA THR A 65 16.67 30.51 -16.90
C THR A 65 17.49 29.66 -17.86
N TRP A 66 16.87 29.27 -18.96
CA TRP A 66 17.46 28.46 -20.04
C TRP A 66 17.87 29.37 -21.20
N ILE A 67 19.11 29.24 -21.63
CA ILE A 67 19.76 30.14 -22.59
C ILE A 67 20.24 29.32 -23.78
N ASP A 68 19.88 29.79 -24.97
CA ASP A 68 20.36 29.35 -26.28
C ASP A 68 21.19 30.52 -26.85
N ASN A 69 22.50 30.45 -26.68
CA ASN A 69 23.46 31.53 -26.98
C ASN A 69 23.76 31.65 -28.47
N ASP A 70 23.66 30.57 -29.23
CA ASP A 70 23.97 30.56 -30.67
C ASP A 70 22.72 30.57 -31.56
N GLY A 71 21.54 30.41 -30.96
CA GLY A 71 20.23 30.54 -31.59
C GLY A 71 19.86 29.34 -32.45
N ASP A 72 20.45 28.17 -32.20
CA ASP A 72 20.22 26.95 -32.98
C ASP A 72 18.99 26.14 -32.52
N GLY A 73 18.36 26.55 -31.42
CA GLY A 73 17.19 25.91 -30.82
C GLY A 73 17.53 24.86 -29.76
N LEU A 74 18.80 24.71 -29.39
CA LEU A 74 19.30 23.86 -28.32
C LEU A 74 19.80 24.75 -27.18
N PHE A 75 19.44 24.42 -25.94
CA PHE A 75 19.95 25.19 -24.80
C PHE A 75 21.39 24.78 -24.48
N ASP A 76 22.29 25.74 -24.37
CA ASP A 76 23.70 25.51 -24.03
C ASP A 76 24.05 25.95 -22.60
N ASN A 77 23.17 26.75 -21.97
CA ASN A 77 23.37 27.20 -20.59
C ASN A 77 22.07 27.24 -19.78
N HIS A 78 22.17 26.90 -18.50
CA HIS A 78 21.08 26.92 -17.52
C HIS A 78 21.56 27.66 -16.26
N THR A 79 20.86 28.75 -15.90
CA THR A 79 21.21 29.69 -14.83
C THR A 79 19.97 30.08 -13.99
N GLY A 80 20.16 30.78 -12.87
CA GLY A 80 19.07 31.08 -11.94
C GLY A 80 18.85 29.95 -10.93
N SER A 81 17.61 29.75 -10.50
CA SER A 81 17.21 28.49 -9.87
C SER A 81 17.43 27.36 -10.87
N LYS A 82 17.88 26.21 -10.38
CA LYS A 82 18.11 25.01 -11.20
C LYS A 82 17.40 23.78 -10.65
N ALA A 83 16.87 23.91 -9.44
CA ALA A 83 16.17 22.84 -8.77
C ALA A 83 14.81 22.67 -9.44
N PRO A 84 14.33 21.45 -9.66
CA PRO A 84 13.00 21.26 -10.20
C PRO A 84 11.90 21.60 -9.18
N GLU A 85 10.90 22.39 -9.59
CA GLU A 85 9.70 22.65 -8.79
C GLU A 85 8.75 21.45 -8.81
N ILE A 86 8.66 20.76 -9.95
CA ILE A 86 7.76 19.62 -10.18
C ILE A 86 8.52 18.40 -10.71
N TRP A 87 7.93 17.21 -10.57
CA TRP A 87 8.42 16.01 -11.28
C TRP A 87 7.69 15.79 -12.60
N THR A 88 8.33 15.09 -13.55
CA THR A 88 7.68 14.70 -14.80
C THR A 88 7.85 13.21 -15.08
N GLY A 89 6.86 12.61 -15.74
CA GLY A 89 6.91 11.24 -16.26
C GLY A 89 6.43 11.19 -17.71
N ARG A 90 7.15 10.48 -18.59
CA ARG A 90 6.89 10.49 -20.04
C ARG A 90 6.35 9.16 -20.55
N ILE A 91 5.22 9.19 -21.24
CA ILE A 91 4.60 8.05 -21.93
C ILE A 91 4.58 8.37 -23.43
N PHE A 92 5.71 8.13 -24.08
CA PHE A 92 5.93 8.44 -25.50
C PHE A 92 6.21 7.17 -26.30
N SER A 93 5.22 6.74 -27.10
CA SER A 93 5.31 5.56 -27.96
C SER A 93 5.67 5.87 -29.42
N GLY A 94 5.89 7.15 -29.77
CA GLY A 94 6.13 7.57 -31.16
C GLY A 94 7.36 6.93 -31.82
N SER A 95 8.32 6.48 -31.02
CA SER A 95 9.53 5.78 -31.50
C SER A 95 9.47 4.26 -31.38
N MET A 96 8.31 3.69 -31.05
CA MET A 96 8.12 2.23 -30.98
C MET A 96 7.61 1.73 -32.34
N SER A 97 8.43 0.97 -33.07
CA SER A 97 8.11 0.63 -34.48
C SER A 97 7.25 -0.62 -34.66
N TRP A 98 6.85 -1.29 -33.58
CA TRP A 98 6.19 -2.60 -33.64
C TRP A 98 4.67 -2.60 -33.43
N SER A 99 4.05 -1.46 -33.10
CA SER A 99 2.60 -1.37 -32.92
C SER A 99 2.12 0.08 -33.04
N ASP A 100 0.81 0.27 -33.17
CA ASP A 100 0.18 1.58 -33.22
C ASP A 100 0.20 2.27 -31.84
N GLU A 101 0.39 3.60 -31.85
CA GLU A 101 0.47 4.43 -30.64
C GLU A 101 -0.70 4.20 -29.67
N ILE A 102 -1.93 4.19 -30.19
CA ILE A 102 -3.16 4.00 -29.40
C ILE A 102 -3.16 2.64 -28.70
N ILE A 103 -2.69 1.58 -29.37
CA ILE A 103 -2.66 0.23 -28.80
C ILE A 103 -1.62 0.18 -27.67
N LEU A 104 -0.44 0.74 -27.91
CA LEU A 104 0.65 0.76 -26.93
C LEU A 104 0.27 1.57 -25.68
N ILE A 105 -0.31 2.76 -25.86
CA ILE A 105 -0.77 3.60 -24.73
C ILE A 105 -1.90 2.92 -23.97
N ASN A 106 -2.91 2.36 -24.64
CA ASN A 106 -4.00 1.66 -23.95
C ASN A 106 -3.50 0.41 -23.19
N SER A 107 -2.56 -0.33 -23.78
CA SER A 107 -1.90 -1.46 -23.11
C SER A 107 -1.16 -1.01 -21.86
N TYR A 108 -0.37 0.07 -21.96
CA TYR A 108 0.33 0.66 -20.83
C TYR A 108 -0.62 1.12 -19.72
N LEU A 109 -1.65 1.90 -20.05
CA LEU A 109 -2.64 2.39 -19.08
C LEU A 109 -3.41 1.25 -18.39
N SER A 110 -3.63 0.14 -19.10
CA SER A 110 -4.24 -1.06 -18.51
C SER A 110 -3.34 -1.70 -17.44
N LYS A 111 -2.00 -1.70 -17.65
CA LYS A 111 -1.04 -2.15 -16.63
C LYS A 111 -1.07 -1.26 -15.40
N ILE A 112 -1.09 0.06 -15.60
CA ILE A 112 -1.17 1.03 -14.50
C ILE A 112 -2.47 0.87 -13.72
N HIS A 113 -3.60 0.77 -14.40
CA HIS A 113 -4.89 0.54 -13.75
C HIS A 113 -4.89 -0.75 -12.94
N LYS A 114 -4.36 -1.85 -13.50
CA LYS A 114 -4.23 -3.13 -12.80
C LYS A 114 -3.35 -3.02 -11.55
N TYR A 115 -2.26 -2.27 -11.60
CA TYR A 115 -1.41 -2.04 -10.43
C TYR A 115 -2.12 -1.24 -9.33
N ARG A 116 -2.74 -0.11 -9.69
CA ARG A 116 -3.46 0.79 -8.76
C ARG A 116 -4.70 0.15 -8.13
N THR A 117 -5.30 -0.83 -8.81
CA THR A 117 -6.46 -1.60 -8.30
C THR A 117 -6.07 -2.90 -7.59
N GLY A 118 -4.77 -3.14 -7.36
CA GLY A 118 -4.31 -4.32 -6.62
C GLY A 118 -4.31 -5.63 -7.43
N GLY A 119 -4.48 -5.60 -8.75
CA GLY A 119 -4.61 -6.78 -9.60
C GLY A 119 -3.32 -7.56 -9.92
N TYR A 120 -2.15 -7.13 -9.43
CA TYR A 120 -0.89 -7.87 -9.55
C TYR A 120 -0.55 -8.60 -8.24
N SER A 121 -0.13 -9.86 -8.35
CA SER A 121 0.62 -10.57 -7.31
C SER A 121 2.08 -10.14 -7.40
N THR A 122 2.52 -9.25 -6.51
CA THR A 122 3.83 -8.62 -6.60
C THR A 122 4.84 -9.33 -5.69
N PRO A 123 6.01 -9.74 -6.20
CA PRO A 123 7.09 -10.24 -5.37
C PRO A 123 7.77 -9.04 -4.69
N GLN A 124 7.69 -8.95 -3.37
CA GLN A 124 8.27 -7.84 -2.59
C GLN A 124 9.80 -8.02 -2.42
N LYS A 125 10.51 -8.13 -3.54
CA LYS A 125 11.97 -8.27 -3.61
C LYS A 125 12.54 -7.52 -4.81
N ALA A 126 13.83 -7.22 -4.75
CA ALA A 126 14.55 -6.50 -5.79
C ALA A 126 15.75 -7.26 -6.36
N LEU A 127 16.23 -6.82 -7.52
CA LEU A 127 17.46 -7.28 -8.17
C LEU A 127 18.42 -6.10 -8.33
N ALA A 128 19.64 -6.24 -7.82
CA ALA A 128 20.76 -5.36 -8.14
C ALA A 128 21.74 -6.09 -9.06
N TYR A 129 21.67 -5.83 -10.37
CA TYR A 129 22.59 -6.41 -11.35
C TYR A 129 23.67 -5.38 -11.70
N VAL A 130 24.86 -5.57 -11.16
CA VAL A 130 25.92 -4.57 -11.14
C VAL A 130 27.15 -5.06 -11.91
N ASP A 131 27.35 -4.52 -13.10
CA ASP A 131 28.49 -4.86 -13.97
C ASP A 131 29.83 -4.29 -13.48
N ASP A 132 30.91 -4.83 -14.04
CA ASP A 132 32.31 -4.63 -13.68
C ASP A 132 32.71 -3.30 -13.04
N ASP A 133 32.62 -2.19 -13.77
CA ASP A 133 33.09 -0.85 -13.39
C ASP A 133 32.39 -0.33 -12.12
N TRP A 134 31.26 -0.94 -11.74
CA TRP A 134 30.40 -0.53 -10.65
C TRP A 134 30.25 -1.55 -9.54
N TYR A 135 31.03 -2.65 -9.53
CA TYR A 135 30.91 -3.75 -8.55
C TYR A 135 30.89 -3.31 -7.07
N GLY A 136 31.47 -2.14 -6.77
CA GLY A 136 31.51 -1.51 -5.45
C GLY A 136 30.16 -0.96 -4.97
N TYR A 137 29.18 -0.75 -5.86
CA TYR A 137 27.84 -0.28 -5.50
C TYR A 137 26.97 -1.35 -4.81
N ASN A 138 27.45 -2.58 -4.68
CA ASN A 138 26.75 -3.66 -3.97
C ASN A 138 25.29 -3.87 -4.43
N ASP A 139 24.32 -3.62 -3.57
CA ASP A 139 22.88 -3.69 -3.80
C ASP A 139 22.28 -2.37 -4.31
N CYS A 140 23.12 -1.36 -4.54
CA CYS A 140 22.76 0.00 -4.96
C CYS A 140 21.74 0.66 -4.03
N ASP A 141 21.89 0.42 -2.73
CA ASP A 141 21.00 0.92 -1.67
C ASP A 141 19.54 0.45 -1.81
N LEU A 142 19.26 -0.59 -2.63
CA LEU A 142 17.92 -1.18 -2.74
C LEU A 142 17.47 -1.85 -1.45
N GLY A 143 18.41 -2.21 -0.57
CA GLY A 143 18.10 -2.66 0.79
C GLY A 143 17.33 -1.62 1.63
N LEU A 144 17.30 -0.35 1.20
CA LEU A 144 16.44 0.66 1.82
C LEU A 144 14.95 0.45 1.50
N LEU A 145 14.65 -0.15 0.35
CA LEU A 145 13.28 -0.29 -0.19
C LEU A 145 12.72 -1.72 -0.08
N TYR A 146 13.59 -2.73 -0.02
CA TYR A 146 13.20 -4.15 0.06
C TYR A 146 14.12 -4.94 1.00
N ASP A 147 13.52 -5.80 1.84
CA ASP A 147 14.24 -6.72 2.73
C ASP A 147 15.02 -7.81 1.97
N THR A 148 14.59 -8.14 0.74
CA THR A 148 15.24 -9.14 -0.11
C THR A 148 15.75 -8.48 -1.39
N VAL A 149 17.07 -8.38 -1.52
CA VAL A 149 17.73 -7.93 -2.75
C VAL A 149 18.66 -9.02 -3.28
N ASP A 150 18.37 -9.53 -4.46
CA ASP A 150 19.26 -10.43 -5.18
C ASP A 150 20.40 -9.60 -5.79
N VAL A 151 21.63 -9.75 -5.29
CA VAL A 151 22.79 -8.96 -5.71
C VAL A 151 23.70 -9.78 -6.64
N VAL A 152 23.85 -9.32 -7.88
CA VAL A 152 24.73 -9.91 -8.90
C VAL A 152 25.80 -8.91 -9.27
N ARG A 153 26.99 -9.02 -8.65
CA ARG A 153 28.07 -8.01 -8.78
C ARG A 153 29.46 -8.55 -9.05
N ASN A 154 29.60 -9.85 -9.27
CA ASN A 154 30.92 -10.43 -9.52
C ASN A 154 31.39 -10.06 -10.93
N TYR A 155 32.30 -9.09 -11.00
CA TYR A 155 32.86 -8.55 -12.25
C TYR A 155 33.56 -9.58 -13.16
N ASN A 156 33.78 -10.81 -12.69
CA ASN A 156 34.26 -11.92 -13.54
C ASN A 156 33.14 -12.65 -14.26
N THR A 157 31.90 -12.58 -13.75
CA THR A 157 30.77 -13.41 -14.19
C THR A 157 29.58 -12.60 -14.69
N THR A 158 29.59 -11.27 -14.55
CA THR A 158 28.57 -10.39 -15.14
C THR A 158 28.71 -10.41 -16.67
N ILE A 159 27.87 -11.21 -17.32
CA ILE A 159 27.90 -11.41 -18.77
C ILE A 159 26.48 -11.42 -19.30
N ALA A 160 26.30 -11.17 -20.60
CA ALA A 160 24.96 -11.06 -21.17
C ALA A 160 24.13 -12.35 -21.05
N SER A 161 24.75 -13.54 -21.01
CA SER A 161 24.02 -14.79 -20.80
C SER A 161 23.53 -14.97 -19.37
N ASP A 162 24.25 -14.46 -18.37
CA ASP A 162 23.78 -14.47 -16.97
C ASP A 162 22.60 -13.51 -16.79
N PHE A 163 22.70 -12.31 -17.34
CA PHE A 163 21.61 -11.34 -17.32
C PHE A 163 20.30 -11.90 -17.90
N ARG A 164 20.38 -12.68 -19.00
CA ARG A 164 19.21 -13.35 -19.59
C ARG A 164 18.54 -14.37 -18.67
N ILE A 165 19.28 -15.01 -17.77
CA ILE A 165 18.72 -15.97 -16.81
C ILE A 165 17.77 -15.24 -15.84
N ARG A 166 18.11 -14.00 -15.47
CA ARG A 166 17.34 -13.18 -14.51
C ARG A 166 15.93 -12.84 -15.00
N PHE A 167 15.66 -12.94 -16.29
CA PHE A 167 14.32 -12.72 -16.83
C PHE A 167 13.29 -13.74 -16.34
N ASN A 168 13.72 -14.89 -15.82
CA ASN A 168 12.82 -15.91 -15.29
C ASN A 168 12.38 -15.64 -13.85
N ASP A 169 13.05 -14.73 -13.15
CA ASP A 169 12.75 -14.41 -11.76
C ASP A 169 11.92 -13.11 -11.69
N PRO A 170 10.80 -13.11 -10.96
CA PRO A 170 9.96 -11.93 -10.85
C PRO A 170 10.53 -10.99 -9.76
N TYR A 171 10.53 -9.70 -10.05
CA TYR A 171 11.01 -8.65 -9.14
C TYR A 171 10.06 -7.47 -9.18
N GLU A 172 9.82 -6.85 -8.04
CA GLU A 172 9.13 -5.56 -8.04
C GLU A 172 10.08 -4.46 -8.53
N TRP A 173 11.35 -4.49 -8.09
CA TRP A 173 12.34 -3.49 -8.50
C TRP A 173 13.61 -4.12 -9.08
N VAL A 174 14.14 -3.51 -10.14
CA VAL A 174 15.38 -3.95 -10.77
C VAL A 174 16.31 -2.76 -11.01
N GLN A 175 17.49 -2.80 -10.41
CA GLN A 175 18.61 -1.90 -10.69
C GLN A 175 19.60 -2.58 -11.64
N ILE A 176 19.90 -1.93 -12.76
CA ILE A 176 20.84 -2.46 -13.76
C ILE A 176 21.99 -1.46 -13.94
N CYS A 177 23.19 -1.82 -13.49
CA CYS A 177 24.42 -1.08 -13.79
C CYS A 177 25.14 -1.80 -14.92
N SER A 178 25.20 -1.18 -16.11
CA SER A 178 25.86 -1.74 -17.28
C SER A 178 26.30 -0.65 -18.27
N HIS A 179 27.23 -0.97 -19.16
CA HIS A 179 27.53 -0.10 -20.31
C HIS A 179 26.42 -0.21 -21.35
N SER A 180 26.13 0.84 -22.10
CA SER A 180 24.98 0.75 -23.01
C SER A 180 24.90 1.80 -24.10
N SER A 181 23.85 1.59 -24.91
CA SER A 181 23.30 2.46 -25.94
C SER A 181 21.77 2.47 -25.78
N PRO A 182 21.03 3.26 -26.56
CA PRO A 182 19.57 3.17 -26.58
C PRO A 182 19.03 1.76 -26.87
N TRP A 183 19.82 0.84 -27.42
CA TRP A 183 19.34 -0.46 -27.94
C TRP A 183 19.66 -1.69 -27.07
N GLY A 184 20.30 -1.54 -25.91
CA GLY A 184 20.43 -2.65 -24.95
C GLY A 184 21.67 -2.65 -24.06
N ASN A 185 21.60 -3.43 -22.99
CA ASN A 185 22.59 -3.54 -21.92
C ASN A 185 23.82 -4.33 -22.37
N THR A 186 25.00 -3.73 -22.32
CA THR A 186 26.29 -4.34 -22.68
C THR A 186 27.14 -4.56 -21.44
N PHE A 187 27.61 -5.79 -21.28
CA PHE A 187 28.36 -6.22 -20.11
C PHE A 187 29.83 -6.37 -20.44
N LYS A 188 30.68 -6.20 -19.43
CA LYS A 188 32.12 -6.41 -19.53
C LYS A 188 32.61 -7.26 -18.35
N ASN A 189 33.70 -7.97 -18.58
CA ASN A 189 34.41 -8.70 -17.54
C ASN A 189 35.93 -8.54 -17.74
N GLN A 190 36.75 -9.22 -16.93
CA GLN A 190 38.22 -9.17 -17.04
C GLN A 190 38.78 -9.50 -18.45
N SER A 191 38.01 -10.19 -19.30
CA SER A 191 38.40 -10.52 -20.69
C SER A 191 37.96 -9.47 -21.72
N GLY A 192 37.33 -8.38 -21.30
CA GLY A 192 36.76 -7.33 -22.15
C GLY A 192 35.24 -7.45 -22.30
N TYR A 193 34.72 -7.09 -23.47
CA TYR A 193 33.27 -7.15 -23.74
C TYR A 193 32.72 -8.58 -23.56
N ALA A 194 31.74 -8.70 -22.68
CA ALA A 194 31.11 -9.96 -22.27
C ALA A 194 29.66 -10.11 -22.79
N GLY A 195 29.40 -9.46 -23.92
CA GLY A 195 28.16 -9.54 -24.69
C GLY A 195 27.15 -8.42 -24.41
N THR A 196 26.15 -8.32 -25.27
CA THR A 196 25.04 -7.38 -25.17
C THR A 196 23.71 -8.14 -25.12
N CYS A 197 22.78 -7.67 -24.29
CA CYS A 197 21.38 -8.05 -24.31
C CYS A 197 20.58 -6.94 -25.00
N PHE A 198 20.15 -7.19 -26.23
CA PHE A 198 19.43 -6.21 -27.04
C PHE A 198 17.96 -6.09 -26.63
N ASN A 199 17.36 -4.92 -26.85
CA ASN A 199 15.99 -4.63 -26.42
C ASN A 199 14.93 -5.57 -27.02
N PHE A 200 15.13 -6.06 -28.25
CA PHE A 200 14.19 -6.99 -28.89
C PHE A 200 14.11 -8.34 -28.16
N GLU A 201 15.16 -8.72 -27.43
CA GLU A 201 15.18 -9.98 -26.67
C GLU A 201 14.22 -9.92 -25.47
N ILE A 202 14.06 -8.71 -24.89
CA ILE A 202 13.25 -8.46 -23.71
C ILE A 202 11.77 -8.78 -23.99
N TRP A 203 11.29 -8.48 -25.21
CA TRP A 203 9.93 -8.80 -25.62
C TRP A 203 9.63 -10.31 -25.50
N PHE A 204 10.51 -11.15 -26.05
CA PHE A 204 10.31 -12.59 -26.01
C PHE A 204 10.50 -13.19 -24.62
N ALA A 205 11.40 -12.59 -23.83
CA ALA A 205 11.64 -13.04 -22.47
C ALA A 205 10.49 -12.72 -21.51
N ASN A 206 9.78 -11.60 -21.74
CA ASN A 206 8.66 -11.13 -20.94
C ASN A 206 8.91 -11.18 -19.41
N PRO A 207 10.00 -10.58 -18.91
CA PRO A 207 10.30 -10.58 -17.49
C PRO A 207 9.18 -9.93 -16.66
N GLU A 208 8.88 -10.54 -15.52
CA GLU A 208 7.89 -10.04 -14.55
C GLU A 208 8.49 -8.98 -13.64
N TRP A 209 8.99 -7.89 -14.23
CA TRP A 209 9.62 -6.76 -13.53
C TRP A 209 8.72 -5.53 -13.56
N GLN A 210 8.60 -4.79 -12.45
CA GLN A 210 7.63 -3.68 -12.36
C GLN A 210 8.26 -2.29 -12.43
N PHE A 211 9.32 -2.05 -11.67
CA PHE A 211 10.07 -0.80 -11.63
C PHE A 211 11.52 -1.06 -11.99
N ILE A 212 12.11 -0.20 -12.81
CA ILE A 212 13.48 -0.37 -13.28
C ILE A 212 14.25 0.94 -13.16
N ASN A 213 15.45 0.88 -12.58
CA ASN A 213 16.42 1.97 -12.64
C ASN A 213 17.62 1.51 -13.49
N LEU A 214 17.80 2.20 -14.61
CA LEU A 214 18.84 1.92 -15.59
C LEU A 214 20.06 2.82 -15.33
N PHE A 215 21.02 2.28 -14.59
CA PHE A 215 22.38 2.83 -14.50
C PHE A 215 23.16 2.48 -15.78
N GLN A 216 22.77 3.13 -16.89
CA GLN A 216 23.42 2.98 -18.18
C GLN A 216 23.20 4.21 -19.06
N CYS A 217 24.15 4.46 -19.96
CA CYS A 217 24.09 5.60 -20.88
C CYS A 217 22.96 5.44 -21.91
N SER A 218 22.23 6.53 -22.16
CA SER A 218 21.25 6.68 -23.25
C SER A 218 20.05 5.72 -23.25
N GLY A 219 19.82 4.98 -22.16
CA GLY A 219 18.73 3.99 -22.06
C GLY A 219 17.31 4.58 -22.13
N THR A 220 17.13 5.86 -21.82
CA THR A 220 15.85 6.58 -21.88
C THR A 220 15.84 7.67 -22.96
N ARG A 221 16.69 7.54 -24.00
CA ARG A 221 16.72 8.43 -25.16
C ARG A 221 15.49 8.22 -26.04
N PHE A 222 14.34 8.67 -25.55
CA PHE A 222 13.00 8.20 -25.93
C PHE A 222 12.56 8.48 -27.38
N PHE A 223 13.27 9.32 -28.11
CA PHE A 223 12.99 9.60 -29.52
C PHE A 223 13.75 8.65 -30.47
N GLU A 224 14.73 7.88 -29.98
CA GLU A 224 15.39 6.84 -30.76
C GLU A 224 14.45 5.66 -30.98
N GLU A 225 14.47 5.10 -32.18
CA GLU A 225 13.64 3.95 -32.51
C GLU A 225 13.96 2.78 -31.56
N ASN A 226 12.92 2.26 -30.88
CA ASN A 226 13.00 1.10 -29.98
C ASN A 226 14.03 1.24 -28.83
N TYR A 227 14.11 2.45 -28.24
CA TYR A 227 14.92 2.71 -27.05
C TYR A 227 14.54 1.82 -25.84
N SER A 228 15.50 1.58 -24.93
CA SER A 228 15.37 0.59 -23.84
C SER A 228 14.18 0.86 -22.92
N GLY A 229 14.05 2.09 -22.41
CA GLY A 229 12.92 2.46 -21.53
C GLY A 229 11.55 2.17 -22.15
N GLY A 230 11.40 2.46 -23.45
CA GLY A 230 10.17 2.23 -24.20
C GLY A 230 9.87 0.75 -24.41
N CYS A 231 10.90 -0.05 -24.72
CA CYS A 231 10.76 -1.51 -24.84
C CYS A 231 10.29 -2.18 -23.54
N TYR A 232 10.71 -1.69 -22.37
CA TYR A 232 10.20 -2.16 -21.10
C TYR A 232 8.74 -1.74 -20.85
N ILE A 233 8.41 -0.44 -20.94
CA ILE A 233 7.08 0.04 -20.55
C ILE A 233 5.99 -0.27 -21.58
N PHE A 234 6.31 -0.39 -22.87
CA PHE A 234 5.31 -0.71 -23.92
C PHE A 234 5.29 -2.19 -24.32
N GLY A 235 6.26 -2.99 -23.84
CA GLY A 235 6.24 -4.44 -24.03
C GLY A 235 5.10 -5.13 -23.26
N PRO A 236 4.86 -6.42 -23.53
CA PRO A 236 3.82 -7.22 -22.85
C PRO A 236 4.10 -7.48 -21.36
N MET A 237 5.26 -7.05 -20.87
CA MET A 237 5.76 -7.18 -19.51
C MET A 237 4.95 -6.36 -18.51
N ASN A 238 5.12 -6.67 -17.22
CA ASN A 238 4.50 -5.96 -16.11
C ASN A 238 5.15 -4.61 -15.77
N THR A 239 6.13 -4.16 -16.56
CA THR A 239 6.89 -2.94 -16.23
C THR A 239 6.03 -1.70 -16.38
N LEU A 240 6.04 -0.89 -15.32
CA LEU A 240 5.22 0.29 -15.13
C LEU A 240 6.04 1.56 -15.31
N LEU A 241 7.31 1.54 -14.93
CA LEU A 241 8.17 2.71 -14.94
C LEU A 241 9.64 2.33 -15.11
N VAL A 242 10.36 3.17 -15.85
CA VAL A 242 11.82 3.09 -16.04
C VAL A 242 12.45 4.45 -15.78
N ILE A 243 13.51 4.48 -14.99
CA ILE A 243 14.38 5.66 -14.79
C ILE A 243 15.69 5.41 -15.55
N GLY A 244 16.23 6.42 -16.21
CA GLY A 244 17.55 6.35 -16.83
C GLY A 244 17.95 7.65 -17.50
N SER A 245 19.06 7.64 -18.23
CA SER A 245 19.58 8.81 -18.92
C SER A 245 19.31 8.79 -20.44
N SER A 246 19.05 9.96 -21.03
CA SER A 246 18.93 10.19 -22.47
C SER A 246 20.26 10.40 -23.19
N LYS A 247 21.36 10.39 -22.42
CA LYS A 247 22.75 10.59 -22.87
C LYS A 247 23.74 9.82 -21.99
N VAL A 248 25.04 10.10 -22.12
CA VAL A 248 26.06 9.58 -21.21
C VAL A 248 25.79 10.07 -19.78
N GLY A 249 25.90 9.16 -18.80
CA GLY A 249 25.61 9.39 -17.39
C GLY A 249 24.42 8.58 -16.87
N SER A 250 24.22 8.59 -15.54
CA SER A 250 23.04 8.04 -14.86
C SER A 250 22.97 8.48 -13.39
N MET A 251 21.93 8.07 -12.66
CA MET A 251 21.71 8.36 -11.24
C MET A 251 22.83 7.79 -10.36
N ARG A 252 23.46 8.61 -9.52
CA ARG A 252 24.36 8.21 -8.42
C ARG A 252 23.74 8.61 -7.09
N HIS A 253 24.30 8.20 -5.95
CA HIS A 253 23.72 8.50 -4.63
C HIS A 253 22.32 7.88 -4.51
N PHE A 254 22.27 6.55 -4.58
CA PHE A 254 21.01 5.82 -4.68
C PHE A 254 20.22 5.90 -3.37
N ASP A 255 20.90 6.00 -2.24
CA ASP A 255 20.34 6.26 -0.92
C ASP A 255 19.44 7.51 -0.87
N ASP A 256 19.86 8.62 -1.47
CA ASP A 256 19.06 9.86 -1.52
C ASP A 256 17.87 9.78 -2.48
N PHE A 257 17.74 8.70 -3.25
CA PHE A 257 16.57 8.40 -4.07
C PHE A 257 15.70 7.29 -3.44
N TYR A 258 16.31 6.17 -3.06
CA TYR A 258 15.62 5.02 -2.48
C TYR A 258 15.18 5.24 -1.04
N GLY A 259 15.88 6.06 -0.26
CA GLY A 259 15.51 6.43 1.11
C GLY A 259 14.17 7.18 1.17
N PRO A 260 14.01 8.31 0.45
CA PRO A 260 12.73 9.00 0.38
C PRO A 260 11.61 8.11 -0.19
N LEU A 261 11.91 7.31 -1.22
CA LEU A 261 10.97 6.37 -1.82
C LEU A 261 10.50 5.28 -0.83
N ALA A 262 11.39 4.78 0.03
CA ALA A 262 11.06 3.89 1.13
C ALA A 262 10.19 4.56 2.21
N GLY A 263 10.31 5.89 2.36
CA GLY A 263 9.39 6.73 3.13
C GLY A 263 7.98 6.85 2.55
N GLY A 264 7.69 6.18 1.42
CA GLY A 264 6.35 6.06 0.86
C GLY A 264 5.92 7.24 -0.01
N ILE A 265 6.84 8.10 -0.44
CA ILE A 265 6.57 9.12 -1.48
C ILE A 265 6.56 8.47 -2.87
N SER A 266 6.04 9.17 -3.88
CA SER A 266 6.04 8.68 -5.26
C SER A 266 7.44 8.67 -5.87
N VAL A 267 7.63 7.84 -6.90
CA VAL A 267 8.89 7.80 -7.66
C VAL A 267 9.25 9.19 -8.20
N GLY A 268 8.25 9.96 -8.63
CA GLY A 268 8.42 11.33 -9.10
C GLY A 268 8.92 12.27 -8.00
N GLU A 269 8.32 12.24 -6.81
CA GLU A 269 8.76 13.06 -5.67
C GLU A 269 10.20 12.71 -5.26
N ALA A 270 10.51 11.41 -5.09
CA ALA A 270 11.87 10.97 -4.77
C ALA A 270 12.89 11.38 -5.84
N PHE A 271 12.51 11.30 -7.12
CA PHE A 271 13.35 11.73 -8.22
C PHE A 271 13.59 13.24 -8.19
N LYS A 272 12.56 14.05 -7.90
CA LYS A 272 12.65 15.50 -7.77
C LYS A 272 13.60 15.90 -6.64
N ASP A 273 13.47 15.26 -5.48
CA ASP A 273 14.30 15.51 -4.31
C ASP A 273 15.75 15.16 -4.60
N TRP A 274 15.99 13.97 -5.14
CA TRP A 274 17.32 13.53 -5.57
C TRP A 274 17.93 14.51 -6.60
N PHE A 275 17.14 14.94 -7.59
CA PHE A 275 17.61 15.87 -8.62
C PHE A 275 17.96 17.24 -8.04
N SER A 276 17.18 17.71 -7.06
CA SER A 276 17.41 18.97 -6.36
C SER A 276 18.71 18.96 -5.54
N ILE A 277 19.07 17.80 -4.96
CA ILE A 277 20.30 17.64 -4.18
C ILE A 277 21.50 17.45 -5.11
N TRP A 278 21.40 16.55 -6.08
CA TRP A 278 22.54 16.09 -6.88
C TRP A 278 22.46 16.50 -8.35
N GLY A 279 21.30 16.32 -8.97
CA GLY A 279 21.11 16.49 -10.41
C GLY A 279 21.43 17.89 -10.94
N ILE A 280 21.26 18.92 -10.11
CA ILE A 280 21.57 20.31 -10.47
C ILE A 280 23.08 20.62 -10.58
N ASN A 281 23.94 19.78 -10.00
CA ASN A 281 25.36 20.09 -9.81
C ASN A 281 26.26 19.63 -10.95
N ASP A 282 25.79 18.71 -11.80
CA ASP A 282 26.60 18.16 -12.88
C ASP A 282 25.79 17.97 -14.17
N VAL A 283 25.94 18.94 -15.08
CA VAL A 283 25.37 18.90 -16.43
C VAL A 283 25.90 17.69 -17.20
N SER A 284 27.18 17.34 -17.02
CA SER A 284 27.84 16.26 -17.77
C SER A 284 27.28 14.89 -17.43
N TRP A 285 26.77 14.70 -16.21
CA TRP A 285 26.32 13.39 -15.75
C TRP A 285 24.80 13.27 -15.55
N TYR A 286 24.10 14.32 -15.10
CA TYR A 286 22.71 14.21 -14.62
C TYR A 286 21.63 14.86 -15.48
N TYR A 287 21.94 15.86 -16.33
CA TYR A 287 20.90 16.60 -17.09
C TYR A 287 20.10 15.75 -18.08
N GLY A 288 20.58 14.55 -18.41
CA GLY A 288 19.87 13.59 -19.25
C GLY A 288 18.89 12.69 -18.50
N MET A 289 18.75 12.80 -17.18
CA MET A 289 17.91 11.88 -16.41
C MET A 289 16.41 12.08 -16.70
N ILE A 290 15.71 10.99 -17.01
CA ILE A 290 14.31 10.96 -17.44
C ILE A 290 13.59 9.77 -16.81
N ILE A 291 12.33 9.99 -16.43
CA ILE A 291 11.38 8.94 -16.07
C ILE A 291 10.49 8.61 -17.28
N CYS A 292 10.54 7.37 -17.75
CA CYS A 292 9.57 6.83 -18.70
C CYS A 292 8.47 6.08 -17.94
N GLY A 293 7.23 6.56 -18.03
CA GLY A 293 6.06 6.00 -17.33
C GLY A 293 5.40 6.95 -16.32
N ASP A 294 4.56 6.38 -15.46
CA ASP A 294 3.76 7.07 -14.45
C ASP A 294 4.59 7.31 -13.18
N ALA A 295 5.19 8.49 -13.11
CA ALA A 295 6.01 8.93 -11.98
C ALA A 295 5.22 9.06 -10.66
N ALA A 296 3.88 9.12 -10.69
CA ALA A 296 3.06 9.19 -9.48
C ALA A 296 2.89 7.83 -8.78
N LEU A 297 3.48 6.76 -9.32
CA LEU A 297 3.43 5.44 -8.71
C LEU A 297 4.33 5.34 -7.49
N LYS A 298 3.90 4.46 -6.57
CA LYS A 298 4.64 4.04 -5.38
C LYS A 298 4.87 2.54 -5.49
N PRO A 299 6.10 2.02 -5.31
CA PRO A 299 6.32 0.58 -5.16
C PRO A 299 5.57 0.05 -3.93
N LYS A 300 5.06 -1.18 -3.99
CA LYS A 300 4.45 -1.90 -2.87
C LYS A 300 5.57 -2.52 -2.02
N SER A 301 6.37 -1.67 -1.39
CA SER A 301 7.48 -2.11 -0.53
C SER A 301 7.08 -3.27 0.39
N GLY A 302 7.90 -4.32 0.40
CA GLY A 302 7.87 -5.32 1.47
C GLY A 302 8.48 -4.67 2.69
N SER A 303 7.65 -4.32 3.67
CA SER A 303 8.02 -3.96 5.05
C SER A 303 9.26 -3.07 5.26
N ALA A 304 9.63 -2.21 4.30
CA ALA A 304 10.60 -1.14 4.52
C ALA A 304 9.94 -0.05 5.37
N VAL A 305 9.98 -0.25 6.68
CA VAL A 305 9.66 0.76 7.69
C VAL A 305 10.86 1.68 7.82
N PHE A 306 10.91 2.75 7.02
CA PHE A 306 11.61 3.98 7.42
C PHE A 306 10.60 4.93 8.06
N ALA A 307 10.14 4.54 9.25
CA ALA A 307 10.06 5.51 10.32
C ALA A 307 11.50 5.91 10.64
N ARG A 308 11.86 7.19 10.48
CA ARG A 308 12.79 7.78 11.45
C ARG A 308 12.05 7.94 12.77
N SER A 309 11.85 6.79 13.40
CA SER A 309 11.79 6.55 14.83
C SER A 309 11.75 5.02 14.98
N GLY A 310 12.88 4.41 15.29
CA GLY A 310 12.92 3.03 15.76
C GLY A 310 12.98 1.95 14.68
N ARG A 311 14.14 1.30 14.53
CA ARG A 311 14.26 -0.05 13.93
C ARG A 311 13.25 -1.01 14.57
N LYS A 312 12.84 -2.06 13.85
CA LYS A 312 13.16 -3.45 14.23
C LYS A 312 12.67 -4.53 13.26
N GLY A 313 13.65 -5.30 12.80
CA GLY A 313 13.54 -6.64 12.22
C GLY A 313 14.86 -7.38 12.47
N LEU A 314 15.12 -7.71 13.73
CA LEU A 314 16.06 -8.73 14.24
C LEU A 314 17.53 -8.73 13.75
N ASN A 315 18.11 -7.57 13.44
CA ASN A 315 19.51 -7.31 13.80
C ASN A 315 19.52 -6.80 15.24
N LEU A 316 19.45 -7.77 16.12
CA LEU A 316 19.96 -7.69 17.46
C LEU A 316 21.38 -7.04 17.35
N TYR A 317 21.52 -5.76 17.75
CA TYR A 317 22.62 -4.78 17.63
C TYR A 317 23.23 -4.42 16.25
N PRO A 318 23.05 -3.19 15.76
CA PRO A 318 23.86 -2.57 14.69
C PRO A 318 25.27 -2.11 15.14
N ALA A 319 26.19 -1.99 14.18
CA ALA A 319 27.56 -1.47 14.35
C ALA A 319 27.67 -0.01 14.85
N ASP A 320 26.61 0.78 14.75
CA ASP A 320 26.57 2.22 15.06
C ASP A 320 26.42 2.55 16.56
N ARG A 321 26.20 1.55 17.42
CA ARG A 321 26.14 1.72 18.89
C ARG A 321 27.48 1.56 19.60
N TRP A 322 28.47 0.95 18.96
CA TRP A 322 29.83 0.96 19.50
C TRP A 322 30.40 2.37 19.41
N SER A 323 30.93 2.88 20.52
CA SER A 323 31.60 4.17 20.54
C SER A 323 32.77 4.16 19.57
N SER A 324 33.01 5.29 18.91
CA SER A 324 34.16 5.44 18.02
C SER A 324 35.45 5.04 18.75
N PRO A 325 36.33 4.24 18.12
CA PRO A 325 37.56 3.77 18.74
C PRO A 325 38.37 4.94 19.27
N GLN A 326 38.68 4.91 20.57
CA GLN A 326 39.56 5.87 21.22
C GLN A 326 40.90 5.21 21.51
N PRO A 327 42.03 5.84 21.15
CA PRO A 327 43.33 5.33 21.57
C PRO A 327 43.42 5.35 23.09
N ILE A 328 43.83 4.24 23.70
CA ILE A 328 44.24 4.21 25.12
C ILE A 328 45.55 4.97 25.29
N ASP A 329 46.38 4.92 24.24
CA ASP A 329 47.69 5.53 24.18
C ASP A 329 48.01 6.05 22.76
N THR A 330 48.86 7.05 22.68
CA THR A 330 49.22 7.75 21.43
C THR A 330 50.74 7.85 21.23
N ASP A 331 51.53 7.12 21.99
CA ASP A 331 52.98 7.05 21.81
C ASP A 331 53.33 6.46 20.42
N PRO A 332 54.45 6.87 19.80
CA PRO A 332 54.83 6.37 18.49
C PRO A 332 55.39 4.94 18.46
N GLU A 333 55.70 4.32 19.61
CA GLU A 333 56.17 2.93 19.65
C GLU A 333 55.02 1.93 19.54
N THR A 334 55.28 0.76 18.96
CA THR A 334 54.25 -0.27 18.77
C THR A 334 53.81 -0.90 20.09
N ASP A 335 52.49 -0.99 20.25
CA ASP A 335 51.79 -1.71 21.29
C ASP A 335 50.98 -2.89 20.72
N GLY A 336 50.77 -3.93 21.53
CA GLY A 336 49.99 -5.11 21.15
C GLY A 336 49.74 -6.08 22.29
N PHE A 337 48.97 -7.14 22.02
CA PHE A 337 48.61 -8.20 22.99
C PHE A 337 48.10 -7.63 24.32
N CYS A 338 46.88 -7.09 24.29
CA CYS A 338 46.24 -6.49 25.46
C CYS A 338 45.44 -7.50 26.29
N ASP A 339 45.08 -7.11 27.51
CA ASP A 339 44.04 -7.73 28.34
C ASP A 339 43.24 -6.61 29.04
N VAL A 340 42.01 -6.91 29.44
CA VAL A 340 41.07 -5.97 30.07
C VAL A 340 40.35 -6.60 31.28
N ALA A 341 40.24 -5.85 32.37
CA ALA A 341 39.48 -6.29 33.55
C ALA A 341 38.91 -5.11 34.33
N VAL A 342 37.94 -5.39 35.22
CA VAL A 342 37.32 -4.37 36.09
C VAL A 342 37.77 -4.60 37.52
N ASP A 343 38.13 -3.52 38.23
CA ASP A 343 38.47 -3.58 39.65
C ASP A 343 37.25 -3.37 40.55
N GLY A 344 37.39 -3.60 41.86
CA GLY A 344 36.28 -3.44 42.80
C GLY A 344 35.83 -2.00 43.07
N ASN A 345 36.44 -1.01 42.42
CA ASN A 345 35.98 0.38 42.41
C ASN A 345 35.27 0.75 41.09
N GLY A 346 35.05 -0.21 40.20
CA GLY A 346 34.40 -0.01 38.91
C GLY A 346 35.29 0.61 37.84
N ARG A 347 36.62 0.64 38.04
CA ARG A 347 37.56 1.15 37.03
C ARG A 347 37.87 0.05 36.02
N ILE A 348 37.87 0.42 34.73
CA ILE A 348 38.29 -0.45 33.65
C ILE A 348 39.80 -0.37 33.49
N TRP A 349 40.50 -1.50 33.59
CA TRP A 349 41.94 -1.61 33.44
C TRP A 349 42.31 -2.22 32.10
N ALA A 350 43.35 -1.69 31.48
CA ALA A 350 43.99 -2.20 30.28
C ALA A 350 45.46 -2.52 30.60
N ALA A 351 45.93 -3.69 30.16
CA ALA A 351 47.35 -4.03 30.17
C ALA A 351 47.76 -4.45 28.76
N TRP A 352 48.97 -4.11 28.32
CA TRP A 352 49.47 -4.48 26.99
C TRP A 352 50.99 -4.59 26.94
N VAL A 353 51.50 -5.22 25.88
CA VAL A 353 52.93 -5.26 25.56
C VAL A 353 53.29 -3.99 24.80
N THR A 354 54.37 -3.31 25.23
CA THR A 354 54.84 -2.07 24.61
C THR A 354 56.30 -2.14 24.17
N GLY A 355 56.63 -1.49 23.05
CA GLY A 355 58.00 -1.30 22.54
C GLY A 355 58.84 -0.24 23.27
N ARG A 356 58.27 0.45 24.26
CA ARG A 356 58.85 1.66 24.90
C ARG A 356 59.96 1.41 25.92
N SER A 357 60.69 0.31 25.84
CA SER A 357 61.74 0.03 26.84
C SER A 357 62.77 1.15 26.89
N GLN A 358 62.79 1.88 28.01
CA GLN A 358 63.70 3.00 28.25
C GLN A 358 65.15 2.56 28.46
N SER A 359 65.42 1.25 28.55
CA SER A 359 66.72 0.71 28.92
C SER A 359 67.44 -0.01 27.78
N ASN A 360 66.71 -0.63 26.84
CA ASN A 360 67.33 -1.53 25.86
C ASN A 360 66.54 -1.73 24.54
N GLY A 361 65.35 -1.13 24.37
CA GLY A 361 64.52 -1.26 23.17
C GLY A 361 63.84 -2.63 22.97
N ARG A 362 63.60 -3.39 24.04
CA ARG A 362 62.80 -4.63 24.03
C ARG A 362 61.37 -4.37 24.53
N THR A 363 60.56 -5.42 24.60
CA THR A 363 59.18 -5.34 25.04
C THR A 363 59.07 -5.28 26.56
N GLU A 364 58.20 -4.40 27.06
CA GLU A 364 57.82 -4.28 28.47
C GLU A 364 56.29 -4.42 28.60
N ILE A 365 55.78 -4.54 29.84
CA ILE A 365 54.33 -4.46 30.11
C ILE A 365 53.95 -3.04 30.49
N CYS A 366 52.89 -2.53 29.87
CA CYS A 366 52.30 -1.24 30.18
C CYS A 366 50.85 -1.41 30.65
N VAL A 367 50.40 -0.52 31.52
CA VAL A 367 49.04 -0.52 32.05
C VAL A 367 48.46 0.89 32.10
N SER A 368 47.14 0.97 31.98
CA SER A 368 46.36 2.18 32.22
C SER A 368 44.97 1.79 32.72
N TYR A 369 44.30 2.68 33.44
CA TYR A 369 42.91 2.49 33.84
C TYR A 369 42.05 3.67 33.40
N ASN A 370 40.78 3.39 33.10
CA ASN A 370 39.78 4.38 32.78
C ASN A 370 38.95 4.70 34.03
N GLU A 371 38.83 6.00 34.32
CA GLU A 371 37.94 6.52 35.33
C GLU A 371 37.23 7.75 34.75
N ASN A 372 35.90 7.79 34.79
CA ASN A 372 35.08 8.87 34.22
C ASN A 372 35.34 9.17 32.72
N ASN A 373 35.45 8.12 31.89
CA ASN A 373 35.75 8.20 30.45
C ASN A 373 37.12 8.83 30.12
N SER A 374 38.07 8.78 31.06
CA SER A 374 39.44 9.27 30.84
C SER A 374 40.44 8.20 31.27
N TRP A 375 41.37 7.88 30.36
CA TRP A 375 42.48 6.96 30.65
C TRP A 375 43.55 7.68 31.46
N SER A 376 44.08 6.98 32.48
CA SER A 376 45.26 7.42 33.23
C SER A 376 46.48 7.49 32.32
N SER A 377 47.54 8.17 32.76
CA SER A 377 48.82 8.10 32.04
C SER A 377 49.35 6.66 32.04
N PRO A 378 49.71 6.10 30.87
CA PRO A 378 50.29 4.77 30.75
C PRO A 378 51.53 4.58 31.63
N GLU A 379 51.55 3.50 32.41
CA GLU A 379 52.64 3.17 33.35
C GLU A 379 53.35 1.88 32.89
N ILE A 380 54.68 1.90 32.77
CA ILE A 380 55.48 0.70 32.50
C ILE A 380 55.78 -0.02 33.81
N ILE A 381 55.44 -1.31 33.88
CA ILE A 381 55.54 -2.10 35.11
C ILE A 381 56.86 -2.87 35.14
N ASP A 382 57.66 -2.60 36.17
CA ASP A 382 58.92 -3.29 36.50
C ASP A 382 59.87 -3.46 35.29
N PRO A 383 60.31 -2.39 34.62
CA PRO A 383 61.05 -2.47 33.36
C PRO A 383 62.32 -3.33 33.49
N PHE A 384 62.56 -4.21 32.51
CA PHE A 384 63.61 -5.22 32.61
C PHE A 384 64.58 -5.24 31.41
N LEU A 385 65.73 -5.89 31.59
CA LEU A 385 66.76 -5.93 30.54
C LEU A 385 66.34 -6.75 29.31
N TYR A 386 65.37 -7.66 29.42
CA TYR A 386 64.99 -8.63 28.38
C TYR A 386 63.55 -8.38 27.88
N TRP A 387 62.81 -9.42 27.47
CA TRP A 387 61.47 -9.31 26.88
C TRP A 387 60.40 -9.73 27.87
N ASP A 388 59.40 -8.87 28.07
CA ASP A 388 58.16 -9.20 28.77
C ASP A 388 57.01 -9.38 27.76
N TRP A 389 56.09 -10.31 28.03
CA TRP A 389 54.99 -10.74 27.15
C TRP A 389 53.79 -11.31 27.92
N TYR A 390 52.64 -11.44 27.23
CA TYR A 390 51.40 -12.06 27.72
C TYR A 390 50.91 -11.48 29.05
N PRO A 391 50.57 -10.18 29.10
CA PRO A 391 49.92 -9.62 30.28
C PRO A 391 48.54 -10.24 30.48
N THR A 392 48.14 -10.41 31.74
CA THR A 392 46.77 -10.73 32.11
C THR A 392 46.36 -9.99 33.38
N LEU A 393 45.10 -9.57 33.46
CA LEU A 393 44.52 -8.80 34.55
C LEU A 393 43.40 -9.58 35.26
N CYS A 394 43.28 -9.41 36.57
CA CYS A 394 42.16 -9.95 37.35
C CYS A 394 42.05 -9.21 38.68
N ALA A 395 40.83 -8.85 39.09
CA ALA A 395 40.60 -8.36 40.43
C ALA A 395 40.59 -9.52 41.43
N ASP A 396 41.21 -9.34 42.59
CA ASP A 396 41.07 -10.26 43.71
C ASP A 396 39.75 -10.03 44.47
N ALA A 397 39.52 -10.85 45.50
CA ALA A 397 38.32 -10.80 46.34
C ALA A 397 38.14 -9.50 47.13
N THR A 398 39.19 -8.68 47.25
CA THR A 398 39.11 -7.35 47.87
C THR A 398 38.76 -6.25 46.87
N GLY A 399 38.77 -6.59 45.57
CA GLY A 399 38.62 -5.63 44.48
C GLY A 399 39.94 -5.03 44.01
N ALA A 400 41.09 -5.45 44.54
CA ALA A 400 42.38 -4.96 44.10
C ALA A 400 42.76 -5.59 42.75
N MET A 401 43.23 -4.78 41.80
CA MET A 401 43.65 -5.26 40.49
C MET A 401 45.00 -5.98 40.57
N TRP A 402 45.11 -7.15 39.95
CA TRP A 402 46.34 -7.90 39.78
C TRP A 402 46.74 -7.97 38.32
N LEU A 403 48.04 -7.89 38.06
CA LEU A 403 48.67 -8.07 36.76
C LEU A 403 49.62 -9.27 36.85
N SER A 404 49.58 -10.15 35.85
CA SER A 404 50.56 -11.22 35.67
C SER A 404 51.11 -11.22 34.26
N TRP A 405 52.38 -11.57 34.09
CA TRP A 405 53.05 -11.60 32.78
C TRP A 405 54.21 -12.58 32.73
N ALA A 406 54.66 -12.92 31.52
CA ALA A 406 55.85 -13.72 31.28
C ALA A 406 57.07 -12.82 31.03
N ARG A 407 58.20 -13.15 31.66
CA ARG A 407 59.46 -12.42 31.54
C ARG A 407 60.59 -13.33 31.12
N CYS A 408 61.34 -12.92 30.10
CA CYS A 408 62.48 -13.66 29.57
C CYS A 408 63.75 -13.45 30.41
N TYR A 409 64.41 -14.54 30.80
CA TYR A 409 65.78 -14.57 31.35
C TYR A 409 66.73 -15.27 30.38
N GLY A 410 67.02 -14.63 29.25
CA GLY A 410 67.93 -15.17 28.23
C GLY A 410 67.27 -16.15 27.27
N ARG A 411 67.09 -17.43 27.65
CA ARG A 411 66.42 -18.46 26.80
C ARG A 411 65.12 -19.02 27.37
N ASN A 412 64.79 -18.73 28.62
CA ASN A 412 63.60 -19.26 29.30
C ASN A 412 62.76 -18.08 29.82
N TYR A 413 61.44 -18.26 29.88
CA TYR A 413 60.50 -17.34 30.48
C TYR A 413 60.08 -17.79 31.89
N ASP A 414 59.77 -16.82 32.74
CA ASP A 414 59.16 -16.99 34.06
C ASP A 414 57.92 -16.11 34.20
N ILE A 415 56.93 -16.56 34.98
CA ILE A 415 55.73 -15.78 35.29
C ILE A 415 55.95 -14.94 36.55
N PHE A 416 55.52 -13.68 36.47
CA PHE A 416 55.48 -12.70 37.55
C PHE A 416 54.07 -12.23 37.78
N ALA A 417 53.76 -11.80 39.00
CA ALA A 417 52.51 -11.09 39.28
C ALA A 417 52.69 -10.01 40.34
N CYS A 418 51.92 -8.93 40.25
CA CYS A 418 51.83 -7.90 41.29
C CYS A 418 50.39 -7.39 41.41
N SER A 419 50.07 -6.83 42.57
CA SER A 419 48.79 -6.18 42.85
C SER A 419 48.92 -4.65 42.88
N TYR A 420 47.80 -3.98 42.66
CA TYR A 420 47.66 -2.53 42.77
C TYR A 420 46.99 -2.14 44.10
N ASP A 421 47.68 -1.36 44.93
CA ASP A 421 47.15 -0.78 46.18
C ASP A 421 47.57 0.71 46.28
N GLY A 422 46.96 1.55 45.45
CA GLY A 422 47.36 2.95 45.26
C GLY A 422 48.67 3.14 44.50
N GLY A 423 49.25 2.04 44.01
CA GLY A 423 50.45 1.91 43.20
C GLY A 423 50.77 0.43 43.01
N TRP A 424 51.55 0.09 41.98
CA TRP A 424 51.94 -1.30 41.73
C TRP A 424 52.98 -1.79 42.73
N ASN A 425 52.67 -2.92 43.38
CA ASN A 425 53.57 -3.57 44.31
C ASN A 425 54.77 -4.21 43.59
N THR A 426 55.83 -4.52 44.35
CA THR A 426 56.98 -5.26 43.82
C THR A 426 56.52 -6.62 43.28
N PRO A 427 56.92 -7.03 42.06
CA PRO A 427 56.44 -8.29 41.49
C PRO A 427 56.92 -9.54 42.22
N ASP A 428 55.99 -10.44 42.47
CA ASP A 428 56.23 -11.78 42.98
C ASP A 428 56.64 -12.73 41.86
N HIS A 429 57.58 -13.62 42.16
CA HIS A 429 57.93 -14.72 41.27
C HIS A 429 56.91 -15.87 41.39
N ILE A 430 56.17 -16.11 40.32
CA ILE A 430 55.13 -17.15 40.29
C ILE A 430 55.73 -18.49 39.88
N SER A 431 56.62 -18.53 38.87
CA SER A 431 57.29 -19.75 38.39
C SER A 431 58.80 -19.78 38.70
N SER A 432 59.48 -20.82 38.20
CA SER A 432 60.92 -21.05 38.41
C SER A 432 61.72 -21.10 37.10
N ARG A 433 62.86 -20.39 37.06
CA ARG A 433 63.84 -20.30 35.95
C ARG A 433 64.30 -21.60 35.29
N SER A 434 64.09 -22.75 35.92
CA SER A 434 64.54 -24.06 35.42
C SER A 434 63.70 -24.60 34.26
N THR A 435 62.60 -23.93 33.91
CA THR A 435 61.61 -24.35 32.91
C THR A 435 61.05 -23.12 32.23
N ASP A 436 60.65 -23.24 30.98
CA ASP A 436 60.16 -22.12 30.19
C ASP A 436 58.65 -21.95 30.39
N ALA A 437 58.22 -20.87 31.05
CA ALA A 437 56.84 -20.64 31.49
C ALA A 437 56.22 -19.40 30.83
N VAL A 438 55.06 -19.56 30.18
CA VAL A 438 54.41 -18.52 29.35
C VAL A 438 52.88 -18.56 29.48
N ALA A 439 52.19 -17.61 28.83
CA ALA A 439 50.73 -17.53 28.72
C ALA A 439 49.98 -17.70 30.06
N PRO A 440 50.21 -16.80 31.05
CA PRO A 440 49.45 -16.82 32.27
C PRO A 440 47.97 -16.44 32.01
N ALA A 441 47.04 -17.07 32.74
CA ALA A 441 45.63 -16.71 32.78
C ALA A 441 45.14 -16.72 34.22
N MET A 442 44.26 -15.78 34.59
CA MET A 442 43.85 -15.56 35.99
C MET A 442 42.35 -15.60 36.20
N THR A 443 41.92 -15.97 37.41
CA THR A 443 40.55 -15.76 37.90
C THR A 443 40.54 -15.73 39.42
N CYS A 444 39.54 -15.08 40.03
CA CYS A 444 39.35 -15.12 41.48
C CYS A 444 38.10 -15.92 41.83
N ASP A 445 38.26 -16.92 42.69
CA ASP A 445 37.16 -17.83 43.06
C ASP A 445 36.31 -17.29 44.22
N GLY A 446 35.16 -17.92 44.49
CA GLY A 446 34.24 -17.50 45.56
C GLY A 446 34.78 -17.70 46.98
N GLY A 447 35.87 -18.47 47.14
CA GLY A 447 36.62 -18.60 48.40
C GLY A 447 37.67 -17.49 48.60
N GLY A 448 37.80 -16.59 47.62
CA GLY A 448 38.72 -15.47 47.60
C GLY A 448 40.15 -15.80 47.20
N ARG A 449 40.36 -16.96 46.56
CA ARG A 449 41.67 -17.35 46.03
C ARG A 449 41.86 -16.75 44.64
N LEU A 450 42.98 -16.06 44.43
CA LEU A 450 43.40 -15.63 43.10
C LEU A 450 44.20 -16.75 42.45
N TRP A 451 43.67 -17.34 41.39
CA TRP A 451 44.30 -18.43 40.65
C TRP A 451 45.07 -17.90 39.45
N ILE A 452 46.24 -18.49 39.19
CA ILE A 452 47.02 -18.31 37.96
C ILE A 452 47.26 -19.69 37.36
N THR A 453 46.80 -19.91 36.13
CA THR A 453 47.25 -21.01 35.28
C THR A 453 48.30 -20.52 34.30
N LEU A 454 49.21 -21.40 33.91
CA LEU A 454 50.29 -21.08 32.98
C LEU A 454 50.74 -22.32 32.21
N GLU A 455 51.32 -22.08 31.06
CA GLU A 455 51.96 -23.10 30.22
C GLU A 455 53.42 -23.26 30.63
N ARG A 456 53.88 -24.50 30.83
CA ARG A 456 55.25 -24.79 31.26
C ARG A 456 55.90 -25.85 30.38
N TRP A 457 57.01 -25.46 29.75
CA TRP A 457 57.82 -26.33 28.89
C TRP A 457 59.05 -26.86 29.60
N ASN A 458 59.23 -28.18 29.54
CA ASN A 458 60.34 -28.93 30.14
C ASN A 458 61.34 -29.48 29.10
N HIS A 459 61.38 -28.90 27.90
CA HIS A 459 62.12 -29.33 26.70
C HIS A 459 61.60 -30.58 25.96
N LEU A 460 60.56 -31.26 26.46
CA LEU A 460 59.94 -32.41 25.79
C LEU A 460 58.47 -32.16 25.42
N ASN A 461 57.72 -31.50 26.29
CA ASN A 461 56.32 -31.14 26.08
C ASN A 461 55.92 -29.91 26.91
N GLY A 462 54.85 -29.23 26.50
CA GLY A 462 54.16 -28.22 27.30
C GLY A 462 53.05 -28.84 28.15
N ASP A 463 52.97 -28.48 29.43
CA ASP A 463 51.89 -28.90 30.34
C ASP A 463 51.29 -27.65 31.04
N ILE A 464 50.03 -27.71 31.45
CA ILE A 464 49.39 -26.63 32.22
C ILE A 464 49.71 -26.81 33.70
N TYR A 465 50.23 -25.75 34.32
CA TYR A 465 50.46 -25.64 35.75
C TYR A 465 49.56 -24.58 36.35
N CYS A 466 49.37 -24.66 37.66
CA CYS A 466 48.56 -23.71 38.40
C CYS A 466 49.19 -23.39 39.76
N ARG A 467 48.97 -22.15 40.18
CA ARG A 467 49.32 -21.62 41.50
C ARG A 467 48.19 -20.68 41.94
N TYR A 468 47.99 -20.51 43.24
CA TYR A 468 47.01 -19.54 43.75
C TYR A 468 47.53 -18.78 44.96
N TYR A 469 47.00 -17.58 45.13
CA TYR A 469 47.17 -16.72 46.29
C TYR A 469 45.94 -16.85 47.20
N ASP A 470 46.15 -17.15 48.47
CA ASP A 470 45.06 -17.39 49.44
C ASP A 470 44.61 -16.14 50.21
N GLY A 471 45.00 -14.96 49.75
CA GLY A 471 44.82 -13.69 50.47
C GLY A 471 45.98 -13.33 51.41
N SER A 472 46.94 -14.24 51.62
CA SER A 472 48.12 -13.99 52.46
C SER A 472 49.44 -14.42 51.81
N SER A 473 49.46 -15.54 51.08
CA SER A 473 50.66 -16.09 50.48
C SER A 473 50.37 -16.93 49.24
N TRP A 474 51.36 -16.98 48.35
CA TRP A 474 51.32 -17.86 47.18
C TRP A 474 51.55 -19.31 47.57
N GLN A 475 50.55 -20.15 47.34
CA GLN A 475 50.63 -21.59 47.60
C GLN A 475 51.59 -22.31 46.64
N PRO A 476 52.06 -23.53 46.95
CA PRO A 476 52.94 -24.28 46.05
C PRO A 476 52.30 -24.51 44.68
N MET A 477 53.09 -24.31 43.61
CA MET A 477 52.64 -24.61 42.24
C MET A 477 52.50 -26.11 42.04
N PHE A 478 51.49 -26.52 41.29
CA PHE A 478 51.24 -27.92 40.94
C PHE A 478 50.75 -28.04 39.49
N ALA A 479 50.85 -29.25 38.93
CA ALA A 479 50.46 -29.52 37.55
C ALA A 479 48.94 -29.73 37.45
N VAL A 480 48.28 -29.02 36.53
CA VAL A 480 46.87 -29.24 36.15
C VAL A 480 46.78 -30.40 35.17
N THR A 481 47.70 -30.44 34.20
CA THR A 481 47.87 -31.56 33.28
C THR A 481 49.21 -32.24 33.50
N ILE A 482 49.23 -33.55 33.28
CA ILE A 482 50.44 -34.36 33.24
C ILE A 482 50.35 -35.27 32.01
N GLY A 483 51.43 -35.37 31.24
CA GLY A 483 51.41 -36.19 30.03
C GLY A 483 52.69 -36.13 29.21
N SER A 484 52.61 -36.75 28.02
CA SER A 484 53.65 -36.71 26.99
C SER A 484 53.17 -35.97 25.72
N VAL A 485 52.07 -35.23 25.84
CA VAL A 485 51.44 -34.43 24.79
C VAL A 485 51.54 -32.96 25.17
N ASN A 486 51.39 -32.07 24.21
CA ASN A 486 51.39 -30.64 24.48
C ASN A 486 49.98 -30.19 24.93
N ASP A 487 49.95 -29.48 26.05
CA ASP A 487 48.83 -28.72 26.57
C ASP A 487 49.28 -27.25 26.66
N TYR A 488 48.57 -26.31 26.02
CA TYR A 488 48.98 -24.89 25.90
C TYR A 488 47.80 -23.92 25.83
N LYS A 489 48.09 -22.62 25.96
CA LYS A 489 47.10 -21.52 25.92
C LYS A 489 45.93 -21.71 26.91
N PRO A 490 46.19 -21.71 28.22
CA PRO A 490 45.12 -21.80 29.21
C PRO A 490 44.29 -20.50 29.25
N ALA A 491 42.99 -20.63 29.51
CA ALA A 491 42.08 -19.54 29.87
C ALA A 491 41.34 -19.91 31.16
N MET A 492 40.90 -18.92 31.94
CA MET A 492 40.24 -19.14 33.23
C MET A 492 38.98 -18.31 33.40
N ALA A 493 38.01 -18.85 34.13
CA ALA A 493 36.83 -18.14 34.60
C ALA A 493 36.37 -18.74 35.94
N THR A 494 35.55 -18.00 36.68
CA THR A 494 34.90 -18.49 37.90
C THR A 494 33.41 -18.60 37.66
N ASP A 495 32.82 -19.73 38.05
CA ASP A 495 31.38 -19.96 37.87
C ASP A 495 30.52 -19.34 38.97
N SER A 496 29.20 -19.35 38.75
CA SER A 496 28.20 -18.81 39.67
C SER A 496 28.19 -19.50 41.05
N THR A 497 28.83 -20.66 41.19
CA THR A 497 29.00 -21.36 42.47
C THR A 497 30.28 -20.94 43.20
N GLY A 498 31.11 -20.09 42.57
CA GLY A 498 32.39 -19.64 43.09
C GLY A 498 33.54 -20.60 42.76
N MET A 499 33.39 -21.49 41.78
CA MET A 499 34.39 -22.48 41.43
C MET A 499 35.29 -22.01 40.28
N ALA A 500 36.60 -22.17 40.41
CA ALA A 500 37.55 -21.84 39.35
C ALA A 500 37.55 -22.91 38.25
N TRP A 501 37.49 -22.48 36.99
CA TRP A 501 37.59 -23.29 35.78
C TRP A 501 38.82 -22.91 34.97
N THR A 502 39.36 -23.88 34.25
CA THR A 502 40.37 -23.63 33.23
C THR A 502 40.07 -24.43 31.96
N ALA A 503 40.17 -23.77 30.82
CA ALA A 503 40.11 -24.36 29.48
C ALA A 503 41.49 -24.27 28.82
N TRP A 504 41.86 -25.24 28.00
CA TRP A 504 43.14 -25.21 27.27
C TRP A 504 43.09 -26.02 25.96
N THR A 505 44.08 -25.78 25.10
CA THR A 505 44.30 -26.56 23.88
C THR A 505 45.19 -27.76 24.17
N SER A 506 44.81 -28.95 23.70
CA SER A 506 45.56 -30.19 23.94
C SER A 506 45.66 -31.09 22.71
N GLU A 507 46.83 -31.69 22.52
CA GLU A 507 47.13 -32.66 21.44
C GLU A 507 46.90 -34.13 21.87
N ARG A 508 46.26 -34.34 23.03
CA ARG A 508 46.10 -35.67 23.65
C ARG A 508 45.29 -36.68 22.84
N TRP A 509 44.44 -36.23 21.93
CA TRP A 509 43.53 -37.10 21.19
C TRP A 509 43.83 -37.08 19.69
N GLN A 510 44.15 -38.25 19.15
CA GLN A 510 44.53 -38.45 17.74
C GLN A 510 45.65 -37.53 17.25
N GLU A 511 46.53 -37.05 18.14
CA GLU A 511 47.60 -36.10 17.80
C GLU A 511 47.07 -34.81 17.13
N ASN A 512 45.82 -34.45 17.44
CA ASN A 512 45.14 -33.29 16.90
C ASN A 512 44.78 -32.32 18.04
N LYS A 513 44.75 -31.00 17.77
CA LYS A 513 44.37 -29.98 18.76
C LYS A 513 42.88 -30.06 19.08
N ASN A 514 42.56 -30.21 20.35
CA ASN A 514 41.19 -30.25 20.88
C ASN A 514 41.10 -29.41 22.16
N ILE A 515 39.89 -28.96 22.50
CA ILE A 515 39.64 -28.18 23.71
C ILE A 515 39.29 -29.08 24.88
N TYR A 516 39.92 -28.83 26.02
CA TYR A 516 39.71 -29.53 27.28
C TYR A 516 39.47 -28.55 28.41
N VAL A 517 38.82 -29.03 29.46
CA VAL A 517 38.48 -28.25 30.65
C VAL A 517 38.70 -29.05 31.94
N LYS A 518 38.93 -28.30 33.02
CA LYS A 518 38.91 -28.77 34.40
C LYS A 518 38.32 -27.68 35.29
N ASN A 519 37.80 -28.11 36.44
CA ASN A 519 37.31 -27.25 37.49
C ASN A 519 37.95 -27.65 38.83
N TYR A 520 38.14 -26.68 39.72
CA TYR A 520 38.71 -26.92 41.04
C TYR A 520 37.60 -27.20 42.06
N ASN A 521 37.53 -28.40 42.61
CA ASN A 521 36.50 -28.70 43.61
C ASN A 521 37.07 -28.48 45.02
N GLU A 522 36.56 -27.47 45.72
CA GLU A 522 36.98 -27.15 47.08
C GLU A 522 36.75 -28.31 48.06
N SER A 523 35.66 -29.07 47.90
CA SER A 523 35.34 -30.20 48.78
C SER A 523 36.35 -31.34 48.65
N SER A 524 36.96 -31.52 47.47
CA SER A 524 38.00 -32.53 47.24
C SER A 524 39.41 -31.99 47.40
N GLY A 525 39.58 -30.65 47.43
CA GLY A 525 40.88 -29.97 47.54
C GLY A 525 41.74 -30.06 46.28
N HIS A 526 41.19 -30.55 45.17
CA HIS A 526 41.93 -30.86 43.95
C HIS A 526 41.16 -30.46 42.69
N TRP A 527 41.89 -30.29 41.58
CA TRP A 527 41.27 -30.19 40.26
C TRP A 527 40.64 -31.52 39.86
N GLU A 528 39.42 -31.45 39.36
CA GLU A 528 38.66 -32.62 38.92
C GLU A 528 39.29 -33.30 37.68
N ASN A 529 38.68 -34.42 37.27
CA ASN A 529 39.14 -35.16 36.10
C ASN A 529 39.07 -34.32 34.81
N ILE A 530 40.04 -34.54 33.91
CA ILE A 530 40.07 -33.91 32.58
C ILE A 530 38.77 -34.23 31.84
N ARG A 531 38.08 -33.20 31.36
CA ARG A 531 36.92 -33.33 30.48
C ARG A 531 37.28 -32.78 29.11
N ARG A 532 36.90 -33.50 28.07
CA ARG A 532 37.13 -33.09 26.69
C ARG A 532 35.87 -32.42 26.15
N VAL A 533 36.02 -31.22 25.61
CA VAL A 533 34.92 -30.45 25.01
C VAL A 533 34.77 -30.81 23.53
N THR A 534 35.87 -30.98 22.80
CA THR A 534 35.85 -31.26 21.35
C THR A 534 36.43 -32.62 20.97
N GLY A 535 36.00 -33.20 19.85
CA GLY A 535 36.42 -34.56 19.47
C GLY A 535 36.38 -34.83 17.97
N ASN A 536 36.75 -33.84 17.17
CA ASN A 536 36.71 -33.89 15.71
C ASN A 536 38.15 -33.94 15.13
N ILE A 537 38.28 -34.17 13.83
CA ILE A 537 39.59 -34.32 13.16
C ILE A 537 40.26 -32.99 12.77
N ALA A 538 39.58 -31.87 12.93
CA ALA A 538 40.13 -30.54 12.67
C ALA A 538 40.79 -29.95 13.92
N GLN A 539 41.68 -29.00 13.70
CA GLN A 539 42.41 -28.33 14.76
C GLN A 539 41.45 -27.37 15.48
N ASP A 540 41.27 -27.54 16.79
CA ASP A 540 40.55 -26.59 17.66
C ASP A 540 41.55 -25.96 18.64
N GLN A 541 41.63 -24.63 18.73
CA GLN A 541 42.60 -23.94 19.58
C GLN A 541 42.13 -22.53 20.02
N ASP A 542 42.96 -21.87 20.83
CA ASP A 542 42.73 -20.51 21.35
C ASP A 542 41.37 -20.39 22.08
N PRO A 543 41.16 -21.16 23.17
CA PRO A 543 39.88 -21.15 23.88
C PRO A 543 39.71 -19.88 24.73
N ALA A 544 38.53 -19.29 24.67
CA ALA A 544 38.03 -18.31 25.63
C ALA A 544 36.93 -18.95 26.50
N ILE A 545 36.84 -18.56 27.78
CA ILE A 545 35.87 -19.10 28.73
C ILE A 545 35.21 -17.97 29.54
N THR A 546 33.89 -18.01 29.71
CA THR A 546 33.15 -17.10 30.60
C THR A 546 31.91 -17.78 31.18
N VAL A 547 31.18 -17.08 32.05
CA VAL A 547 29.94 -17.57 32.68
C VAL A 547 28.85 -16.51 32.56
N ASP A 548 27.71 -16.87 31.98
CA ASP A 548 26.59 -15.96 31.71
C ASP A 548 25.72 -15.68 32.96
N GLY A 549 24.71 -14.81 32.81
CA GLY A 549 23.82 -14.41 33.91
C GLY A 549 22.95 -15.54 34.48
N ASP A 550 22.70 -16.60 33.70
CA ASP A 550 22.01 -17.81 34.16
C ASP A 550 22.95 -18.78 34.90
N GLY A 551 24.26 -18.50 34.91
CA GLY A 551 25.29 -19.33 35.51
C GLY A 551 25.79 -20.46 34.59
N THR A 552 25.48 -20.40 33.29
CA THR A 552 25.97 -21.34 32.29
C THR A 552 27.42 -21.01 31.94
N ILE A 553 28.27 -22.04 31.86
CA ILE A 553 29.69 -21.86 31.52
C ILE A 553 29.86 -22.03 30.02
N TRP A 554 30.44 -21.04 29.36
CA TRP A 554 30.65 -21.02 27.91
C TRP A 554 32.12 -21.12 27.56
N VAL A 555 32.45 -21.94 26.56
CA VAL A 555 33.79 -22.01 25.97
C VAL A 555 33.67 -21.81 24.47
N ALA A 556 34.37 -20.81 23.93
CA ALA A 556 34.48 -20.55 22.50
C ALA A 556 35.91 -20.76 22.01
N TRP A 557 36.11 -21.16 20.76
CA TRP A 557 37.44 -21.44 20.20
C TRP A 557 37.48 -21.26 18.67
N THR A 558 38.69 -21.14 18.12
CA THR A 558 38.96 -21.14 16.68
C THR A 558 39.08 -22.57 16.15
N THR A 559 38.44 -22.88 15.02
CA THR A 559 38.45 -24.23 14.42
C THR A 559 38.69 -24.24 12.91
N TRP A 560 39.37 -25.27 12.39
CA TRP A 560 39.60 -25.49 10.94
C TRP A 560 38.71 -26.56 10.31
N ARG A 561 37.46 -26.70 10.78
CA ARG A 561 36.55 -27.77 10.32
C ARG A 561 36.08 -27.63 8.88
N ASN A 562 36.00 -26.40 8.36
CA ASN A 562 35.27 -26.08 7.13
C ASN A 562 36.16 -25.64 5.96
N GLY A 563 37.48 -25.85 6.06
CA GLY A 563 38.46 -25.43 5.03
C GLY A 563 39.00 -24.01 5.22
N ASN A 564 38.39 -23.25 6.11
CA ASN A 564 38.79 -21.95 6.67
C ASN A 564 38.79 -22.03 8.22
N SER A 565 39.16 -20.95 8.90
CA SER A 565 39.01 -20.80 10.36
C SER A 565 37.63 -20.20 10.69
N ASP A 566 36.89 -20.84 11.59
CA ASP A 566 35.60 -20.39 12.11
C ASP A 566 35.61 -20.35 13.65
N ILE A 567 34.64 -19.67 14.26
CA ILE A 567 34.42 -19.68 15.70
C ILE A 567 33.32 -20.69 16.06
N TYR A 568 33.63 -21.57 17.01
CA TYR A 568 32.68 -22.54 17.58
C TYR A 568 32.59 -22.38 19.09
N GLN A 569 31.51 -22.88 19.68
CA GLN A 569 31.30 -22.93 21.12
C GLN A 569 30.74 -24.26 21.62
N SER A 570 30.87 -24.46 22.92
CA SER A 570 30.12 -25.43 23.71
C SER A 570 29.89 -24.83 25.10
N HIS A 571 28.82 -25.23 25.77
CA HIS A 571 28.45 -24.72 27.08
C HIS A 571 28.08 -25.85 28.04
N TYR A 572 28.22 -25.59 29.34
CA TYR A 572 27.94 -26.52 30.42
C TYR A 572 26.73 -26.04 31.24
N ASP A 573 25.65 -26.82 31.20
CA ASP A 573 24.36 -26.53 31.87
C ASP A 573 24.31 -26.97 33.36
N GLY A 574 25.46 -27.30 33.95
CA GLY A 574 25.56 -27.88 35.29
C GLY A 574 25.51 -29.41 35.32
N ALA A 575 25.14 -30.07 34.22
CA ALA A 575 25.14 -31.53 34.10
C ALA A 575 26.10 -32.03 33.02
N SER A 576 26.02 -31.48 31.81
CA SER A 576 26.78 -31.94 30.65
C SER A 576 27.20 -30.79 29.71
N TRP A 577 28.25 -31.05 28.92
CA TRP A 577 28.64 -30.15 27.84
C TRP A 577 27.72 -30.35 26.64
N SER A 578 27.24 -29.25 26.06
CA SER A 578 26.50 -29.26 24.80
C SER A 578 27.38 -29.75 23.65
N ALA A 579 26.75 -30.23 22.57
CA ALA A 579 27.51 -30.55 21.36
C ALA A 579 28.16 -29.27 20.81
N PRO A 580 29.41 -29.34 20.29
CA PRO A 580 30.02 -28.20 19.63
C PRO A 580 29.13 -27.59 18.52
N GLN A 581 28.87 -26.30 18.60
CA GLN A 581 28.03 -25.54 17.65
C GLN A 581 28.83 -24.38 17.05
N SER A 582 28.59 -24.09 15.77
CA SER A 582 29.18 -22.93 15.09
C SER A 582 28.57 -21.63 15.57
N ILE A 583 29.41 -20.64 15.87
CA ILE A 583 29.01 -19.24 16.00
C ILE A 583 29.10 -18.53 14.64
N THR A 584 30.14 -18.86 13.86
CA THR A 584 30.38 -18.30 12.53
C THR A 584 30.48 -19.39 11.46
N THR A 585 30.15 -19.00 10.22
CA THR A 585 30.19 -19.87 9.02
C THR A 585 30.60 -19.07 7.78
N ASN A 586 31.31 -17.95 7.96
CA ASN A 586 31.74 -17.12 6.83
C ASN A 586 32.78 -17.91 6.01
N PRO A 587 32.86 -17.79 4.67
CA PRO A 587 33.90 -18.49 3.91
C PRO A 587 35.33 -17.97 4.16
N GLU A 588 35.46 -16.74 4.66
CA GLU A 588 36.73 -16.13 5.05
C GLU A 588 37.11 -16.53 6.49
N ARG A 589 38.20 -16.01 7.03
CA ARG A 589 38.75 -16.46 8.32
C ARG A 589 38.14 -15.69 9.48
N ASP A 590 37.69 -16.41 10.49
CA ASP A 590 37.28 -15.91 11.79
C ASP A 590 38.15 -16.55 12.89
N GLU A 591 38.85 -15.73 13.69
CA GLU A 591 39.87 -16.21 14.65
C GLU A 591 39.84 -15.42 15.97
N GLN A 592 40.52 -15.93 17.00
CA GLN A 592 40.75 -15.27 18.31
C GLN A 592 39.47 -14.75 18.97
N PRO A 593 38.56 -15.65 19.42
CA PRO A 593 37.34 -15.23 20.07
C PRO A 593 37.60 -14.67 21.48
N ALA A 594 36.93 -13.58 21.83
CA ALA A 594 36.77 -13.07 23.18
C ALA A 594 35.31 -13.19 23.61
N LEU A 595 35.07 -13.39 24.91
CA LEU A 595 33.74 -13.54 25.48
C LEU A 595 33.50 -12.50 26.57
N ALA A 596 32.33 -11.88 26.56
CA ALA A 596 31.86 -10.97 27.61
C ALA A 596 30.39 -11.24 27.93
N VAL A 597 29.89 -10.73 29.04
CA VAL A 597 28.49 -10.84 29.45
C VAL A 597 27.99 -9.44 29.73
N ASP A 598 26.83 -9.05 29.20
CA ASP A 598 26.26 -7.73 29.44
C ASP A 598 25.54 -7.61 30.79
N GLN A 599 25.07 -6.40 31.11
CA GLN A 599 24.38 -6.09 32.37
C GLN A 599 23.06 -6.87 32.56
N ASP A 600 22.45 -7.32 31.47
CA ASP A 600 21.21 -8.10 31.49
C ASP A 600 21.50 -9.60 31.61
N GLY A 601 22.78 -10.00 31.58
CA GLY A 601 23.24 -11.38 31.73
C GLY A 601 23.40 -12.14 30.42
N TYR A 602 23.27 -11.49 29.26
CA TYR A 602 23.41 -12.14 27.95
C TYR A 602 24.88 -12.26 27.54
N LEU A 603 25.20 -13.38 26.90
CA LEU A 603 26.55 -13.68 26.41
C LEU A 603 26.85 -12.97 25.10
N TRP A 604 28.03 -12.37 25.01
CA TRP A 604 28.62 -11.81 23.80
C TRP A 604 29.84 -12.62 23.37
N CYS A 605 29.95 -12.85 22.06
CA CYS A 605 31.14 -13.38 21.40
C CYS A 605 31.68 -12.37 20.40
N ILE A 606 32.95 -12.02 20.55
CA ILE A 606 33.65 -11.02 19.74
C ILE A 606 34.85 -11.73 19.09
N TRP A 607 35.15 -11.47 17.81
CA TRP A 607 36.24 -12.15 17.10
C TRP A 607 36.84 -11.24 16.02
N GLN A 608 38.02 -11.59 15.51
CA GLN A 608 38.59 -10.91 14.33
C GLN A 608 38.22 -11.68 13.05
N SER A 609 37.93 -10.96 11.97
CA SER A 609 37.56 -11.52 10.67
C SER A 609 38.24 -10.79 9.51
N ASP A 610 38.66 -11.49 8.46
CA ASP A 610 39.19 -10.88 7.23
C ASP A 610 38.16 -10.78 6.09
N ARG A 611 36.87 -10.94 6.41
CA ARG A 611 35.76 -11.04 5.43
C ARG A 611 35.51 -9.82 4.55
N THR A 612 36.14 -8.68 4.86
CA THR A 612 36.03 -7.43 4.11
C THR A 612 37.30 -7.08 3.32
N GLY A 613 38.33 -7.92 3.41
CA GLY A 613 39.64 -7.72 2.77
C GLY A 613 40.74 -7.26 3.74
N ASP A 614 40.36 -6.71 4.89
CA ASP A 614 41.25 -6.38 6.02
C ASP A 614 40.76 -7.09 7.30
N TRP A 615 41.63 -7.24 8.30
CA TRP A 615 41.23 -7.78 9.60
C TRP A 615 40.38 -6.75 10.36
N GLU A 616 39.16 -7.12 10.71
CA GLU A 616 38.21 -6.29 11.45
C GLU A 616 37.63 -7.06 12.63
N ILE A 617 37.13 -6.36 13.65
CA ILE A 617 36.46 -6.99 14.78
C ILE A 617 34.98 -7.13 14.50
N PHE A 618 34.44 -8.31 14.74
CA PHE A 618 33.02 -8.63 14.67
C PHE A 618 32.48 -9.08 16.02
N ALA A 619 31.18 -8.89 16.23
CA ALA A 619 30.48 -9.32 17.45
C ALA A 619 29.14 -9.97 17.15
N LYS A 620 28.71 -10.84 18.07
CA LYS A 620 27.39 -11.47 18.18
C LYS A 620 27.05 -11.63 19.66
N TYR A 621 25.78 -11.82 19.96
CA TYR A 621 25.34 -12.21 21.28
C TYR A 621 24.31 -13.32 21.21
N TYR A 622 24.11 -13.99 22.34
CA TYR A 622 23.23 -15.12 22.50
C TYR A 622 22.01 -14.71 23.32
N LYS A 623 20.81 -14.84 22.74
CA LYS A 623 19.53 -14.53 23.38
C LYS A 623 18.47 -15.53 22.93
N ASP A 624 17.61 -15.94 23.85
CA ASP A 624 16.45 -16.80 23.60
C ASP A 624 16.77 -18.12 22.87
N GLY A 625 17.96 -18.68 23.12
CA GLY A 625 18.38 -19.95 22.53
C GLY A 625 19.16 -19.83 21.22
N GLU A 626 19.29 -18.61 20.66
CA GLU A 626 19.85 -18.37 19.34
C GLU A 626 20.98 -17.31 19.39
N TRP A 627 21.93 -17.42 18.45
CA TRP A 627 22.93 -16.38 18.21
C TRP A 627 22.35 -15.33 17.26
N GLY A 628 22.49 -14.06 17.62
CA GLY A 628 22.14 -12.95 16.74
C GLY A 628 23.00 -12.87 15.47
N ASP A 629 22.73 -11.83 14.69
CA ASP A 629 23.47 -11.53 13.47
C ASP A 629 24.87 -10.98 13.74
N SER A 630 25.77 -11.16 12.75
CA SER A 630 27.15 -10.68 12.85
C SER A 630 27.22 -9.17 12.67
N MET A 631 27.90 -8.50 13.58
CA MET A 631 28.07 -7.05 13.62
C MET A 631 29.51 -6.73 13.32
N ASN A 632 29.81 -5.84 12.37
CA ASN A 632 31.16 -5.31 12.22
C ASN A 632 31.38 -4.17 13.22
N VAL A 633 32.29 -4.31 14.18
CA VAL A 633 32.59 -3.32 15.21
C VAL A 633 33.65 -2.29 14.72
N SER A 634 34.47 -2.66 13.74
CA SER A 634 35.64 -1.85 13.31
C SER A 634 35.29 -0.74 12.32
N ILE A 635 34.36 -0.99 11.39
CA ILE A 635 33.86 -0.08 10.33
C ILE A 635 34.92 0.88 9.76
N ASN A 636 36.07 0.37 9.32
CA ASN A 636 37.13 1.22 8.79
C ASN A 636 38.12 0.49 7.87
N ALA A 637 38.93 1.26 7.13
CA ALA A 637 39.94 0.76 6.20
C ALA A 637 41.30 0.38 6.85
N ASN A 638 41.32 -0.02 8.13
CA ASN A 638 42.55 -0.39 8.83
C ASN A 638 42.35 -1.71 9.57
N ARG A 639 43.45 -2.35 9.97
CA ARG A 639 43.44 -3.67 10.58
C ARG A 639 43.27 -3.55 12.09
N ASP A 640 42.24 -4.21 12.60
CA ASP A 640 42.00 -4.44 14.01
C ASP A 640 42.09 -5.95 14.33
N ILE A 641 42.90 -6.31 15.32
CA ILE A 641 43.18 -7.72 15.71
C ILE A 641 43.24 -7.88 17.23
N PHE A 642 43.20 -9.12 17.69
CA PHE A 642 43.29 -9.52 19.10
C PHE A 642 42.28 -8.77 19.99
N PRO A 643 40.97 -9.00 19.80
CA PRO A 643 39.95 -8.39 20.63
C PRO A 643 39.99 -8.96 22.05
N GLU A 644 39.76 -8.11 23.05
CA GLU A 644 39.49 -8.50 24.44
C GLU A 644 38.32 -7.66 24.99
N ALA A 645 37.50 -8.21 25.89
CA ALA A 645 36.31 -7.49 26.37
C ALA A 645 35.93 -7.75 27.82
N ALA A 646 35.39 -6.72 28.49
CA ALA A 646 34.89 -6.78 29.86
C ALA A 646 33.70 -5.83 30.08
N LEU A 647 32.82 -6.15 31.04
CA LEU A 647 31.67 -5.33 31.43
C LEU A 647 32.03 -4.41 32.62
N ASP A 648 31.74 -3.11 32.51
CA ASP A 648 31.88 -2.16 33.62
C ASP A 648 30.63 -2.05 34.51
N ASP A 649 30.78 -1.42 35.68
CA ASP A 649 29.70 -1.21 36.65
C ASP A 649 28.58 -0.27 36.16
N SER A 650 28.79 0.43 35.04
CA SER A 650 27.77 1.27 34.39
C SER A 650 26.93 0.50 33.36
N GLY A 651 27.23 -0.78 33.17
CA GLY A 651 26.56 -1.67 32.23
C GLY A 651 27.12 -1.64 30.81
N LYS A 652 28.29 -1.01 30.60
CA LYS A 652 28.94 -0.96 29.29
C LYS A 652 29.91 -2.11 29.10
N ILE A 653 29.85 -2.76 27.94
CA ILE A 653 30.93 -3.63 27.49
C ILE A 653 32.03 -2.75 26.89
N TRP A 654 33.26 -2.93 27.38
CA TRP A 654 34.48 -2.37 26.85
C TRP A 654 35.16 -3.40 25.96
N LEU A 655 35.48 -3.01 24.73
CA LEU A 655 36.26 -3.77 23.75
C LEU A 655 37.61 -3.11 23.56
N LEU A 656 38.68 -3.82 23.89
CA LEU A 656 40.05 -3.48 23.53
C LEU A 656 40.48 -4.24 22.29
N ARG A 657 41.29 -3.60 21.45
CA ARG A 657 41.88 -4.21 20.25
C ARG A 657 43.19 -3.54 19.88
N GLN A 658 44.05 -4.29 19.20
CA GLN A 658 45.24 -3.76 18.56
C GLN A 658 44.87 -3.22 17.17
N SER A 659 45.25 -1.98 16.86
CA SER A 659 44.83 -1.30 15.63
C SER A 659 45.97 -0.56 14.95
N ASP A 660 46.06 -0.62 13.61
CA ASP A 660 47.06 0.12 12.82
C ASP A 660 46.55 1.43 12.20
N ARG A 661 45.43 1.96 12.71
CA ARG A 661 44.72 3.17 12.22
C ARG A 661 45.58 4.42 12.01
N ASN A 662 46.72 4.54 12.69
CA ASN A 662 47.64 5.68 12.58
C ASN A 662 48.99 5.31 11.95
N ALA A 663 49.05 4.23 11.17
CA ALA A 663 50.30 3.64 10.64
C ALA A 663 51.30 3.18 11.72
N ASN A 664 50.87 3.13 12.97
CA ASN A 664 51.49 2.43 14.10
C ASN A 664 50.44 1.52 14.73
N TRP A 665 50.89 0.41 15.31
CA TRP A 665 50.02 -0.48 16.06
C TRP A 665 49.87 0.05 17.49
N ASP A 666 48.67 0.48 17.84
CA ASP A 666 48.32 0.98 19.18
C ASP A 666 47.11 0.23 19.74
N ILE A 667 46.82 0.37 21.04
CA ILE A 667 45.62 -0.20 21.66
C ILE A 667 44.47 0.81 21.63
N TYR A 668 43.33 0.38 21.11
CA TYR A 668 42.11 1.17 21.04
C TYR A 668 40.99 0.55 21.85
N ALA A 669 40.17 1.41 22.46
CA ALA A 669 38.96 1.03 23.18
C ALA A 669 37.70 1.50 22.44
N SER A 670 36.69 0.64 22.38
CA SER A 670 35.30 0.99 22.05
C SER A 670 34.39 0.53 23.18
N THR A 671 33.24 1.16 23.34
CA THR A 671 32.25 0.82 24.37
C THR A 671 30.88 0.66 23.75
N ILE A 672 30.04 -0.22 24.32
CA ILE A 672 28.62 -0.31 24.00
C ILE A 672 27.83 -0.41 25.29
N LEU A 673 26.79 0.42 25.44
CA LEU A 673 25.73 0.17 26.42
C LEU A 673 24.72 -0.74 25.73
N SER A 674 24.29 -1.79 26.41
CA SER A 674 23.38 -2.81 25.88
C SER A 674 22.11 -2.81 26.73
N ASP A 675 20.94 -2.83 26.09
CA ASP A 675 19.66 -3.07 26.74
C ASP A 675 18.77 -3.89 25.79
N LEU A 676 18.30 -5.02 26.31
CA LEU A 676 17.55 -6.05 25.57
C LEU A 676 16.16 -6.32 26.14
N ILE A 677 15.72 -5.56 27.14
CA ILE A 677 14.43 -5.73 27.81
C ILE A 677 13.37 -4.83 27.12
N PRO A 678 12.21 -5.35 26.69
CA PRO A 678 11.16 -4.50 26.11
C PRO A 678 10.28 -3.76 27.14
N PRO A 679 9.72 -2.59 26.75
CA PRO A 679 8.69 -1.89 27.53
C PRO A 679 7.47 -2.74 27.87
N THR A 680 6.81 -2.40 28.98
CA THR A 680 5.47 -2.91 29.35
C THR A 680 4.42 -1.82 29.16
N VAL A 681 3.27 -2.14 28.56
CA VAL A 681 2.17 -1.20 28.26
C VAL A 681 0.82 -1.73 28.76
N ALA A 682 -0.08 -0.85 29.19
CA ALA A 682 -1.47 -1.15 29.49
C ALA A 682 -2.40 0.00 29.06
N VAL A 683 -3.39 -0.24 28.19
CA VAL A 683 -4.40 0.73 27.78
C VAL A 683 -5.49 0.81 28.85
N THR A 684 -5.81 2.01 29.33
CA THR A 684 -6.82 2.20 30.38
C THR A 684 -8.09 2.88 29.87
N ILE A 685 -8.00 3.73 28.85
CA ILE A 685 -9.15 4.34 28.17
C ILE A 685 -8.85 4.50 26.67
N PRO A 686 -9.74 4.10 25.74
CA PRO A 686 -10.94 3.32 26.00
C PRO A 686 -10.53 1.87 26.36
N ASN A 687 -11.28 1.23 27.25
CA ASN A 687 -11.04 -0.18 27.59
C ASN A 687 -12.30 -1.05 27.43
N GLY A 688 -13.38 -0.51 26.86
CA GLY A 688 -14.55 -1.24 26.41
C GLY A 688 -15.88 -0.60 26.76
N GLY A 689 -16.79 -0.55 25.78
CA GLY A 689 -18.18 -0.10 25.96
C GLY A 689 -18.38 1.42 25.95
N GLU A 690 -17.32 2.21 25.80
CA GLU A 690 -17.43 3.66 25.58
C GLU A 690 -18.16 3.97 24.28
N VAL A 691 -18.82 5.12 24.22
CA VAL A 691 -19.50 5.62 23.03
C VAL A 691 -19.02 7.03 22.76
N TRP A 692 -18.32 7.22 21.66
CA TRP A 692 -17.69 8.47 21.25
C TRP A 692 -18.38 9.00 20.00
N ASN A 693 -18.78 10.28 20.00
CA ASN A 693 -19.45 10.86 18.85
C ASN A 693 -18.41 11.47 17.90
N ILE A 694 -18.69 11.35 16.60
CA ILE A 694 -17.85 11.89 15.53
C ILE A 694 -17.63 13.41 15.74
N GLY A 695 -16.38 13.86 15.59
CA GLY A 695 -15.99 15.26 15.74
C GLY A 695 -15.76 15.73 17.18
N GLU A 696 -16.10 14.95 18.20
CA GLU A 696 -15.73 15.25 19.59
C GLU A 696 -14.24 14.96 19.83
N VAL A 697 -13.67 15.62 20.84
CA VAL A 697 -12.33 15.31 21.35
C VAL A 697 -12.49 14.45 22.60
N ASN A 698 -11.99 13.22 22.56
CA ASN A 698 -11.96 12.28 23.68
C ASN A 698 -10.52 11.89 24.01
N THR A 699 -10.22 11.63 25.28
CA THR A 699 -8.87 11.30 25.74
C THR A 699 -8.64 9.78 25.75
N ILE A 700 -7.53 9.34 25.16
CA ILE A 700 -6.97 8.00 25.28
C ILE A 700 -5.99 8.01 26.46
N GLU A 701 -6.01 7.01 27.34
CA GLU A 701 -5.14 6.90 28.52
C GLU A 701 -4.43 5.53 28.55
N TRP A 702 -3.19 5.51 29.03
CA TRP A 702 -2.38 4.30 29.17
C TRP A 702 -1.35 4.39 30.30
N ILE A 703 -0.73 3.25 30.62
CA ILE A 703 0.46 3.14 31.48
C ILE A 703 1.58 2.47 30.67
N ALA A 704 2.78 3.06 30.60
CA ALA A 704 3.95 2.45 29.99
C ALA A 704 5.22 2.62 30.84
N THR A 705 6.01 1.55 31.02
CA THR A 705 7.24 1.53 31.85
C THR A 705 8.33 0.62 31.27
N ASP A 706 9.60 0.94 31.57
CA ASP A 706 10.78 0.21 31.10
C ASP A 706 11.99 0.36 32.09
N ASN A 707 13.00 -0.51 32.04
CA ASN A 707 14.20 -0.50 32.91
C ASN A 707 15.14 0.69 32.65
N ILE A 708 15.19 1.20 31.41
CA ILE A 708 15.96 2.40 31.04
C ILE A 708 15.07 3.60 30.69
N GLY A 709 13.76 3.38 30.61
CA GLY A 709 12.75 4.42 30.41
C GLY A 709 12.14 4.40 29.00
N ILE A 710 10.98 5.03 28.86
CA ILE A 710 10.26 5.13 27.59
C ILE A 710 10.71 6.37 26.83
N ASP A 711 11.16 6.18 25.59
CA ASP A 711 11.52 7.24 24.65
C ASP A 711 10.27 7.82 23.97
N SER A 712 9.38 6.96 23.45
CA SER A 712 8.18 7.40 22.73
C SER A 712 7.00 6.44 22.80
N VAL A 713 5.81 6.93 22.45
CA VAL A 713 4.54 6.19 22.39
C VAL A 713 3.84 6.43 21.04
N SER A 714 3.22 5.40 20.49
CA SER A 714 2.39 5.46 19.29
C SER A 714 1.00 4.90 19.56
N ILE A 715 -0.01 5.53 18.99
CA ILE A 715 -1.42 5.23 19.23
C ILE A 715 -2.08 4.94 17.89
N GLN A 716 -2.85 3.85 17.83
CA GLN A 716 -3.62 3.45 16.67
C GLN A 716 -5.03 3.07 17.08
N TYR A 717 -5.98 3.18 16.16
CA TYR A 717 -7.34 2.68 16.36
C TYR A 717 -7.77 1.77 15.23
N SER A 718 -8.72 0.89 15.50
CA SER A 718 -9.35 0.03 14.52
C SER A 718 -10.85 0.31 14.49
N THR A 719 -11.51 0.12 13.35
CA THR A 719 -12.98 0.13 13.22
C THR A 719 -13.54 -1.26 12.88
N ASN A 720 -12.68 -2.27 12.76
CA ASN A 720 -13.04 -3.63 12.33
C ASN A 720 -12.55 -4.71 13.30
N GLY A 721 -12.46 -4.40 14.60
CA GLY A 721 -12.09 -5.35 15.64
C GLY A 721 -10.63 -5.82 15.57
N GLY A 722 -9.72 -4.96 15.09
CA GLY A 722 -8.27 -5.24 15.05
C GLY A 722 -7.77 -5.89 13.75
N GLY A 723 -8.62 -6.01 12.73
CA GLY A 723 -8.20 -6.50 11.41
C GLY A 723 -7.31 -5.51 10.65
N ASN A 724 -7.65 -4.22 10.72
CA ASN A 724 -6.87 -3.10 10.22
C ASN A 724 -6.69 -2.06 11.33
N TRP A 725 -5.52 -1.43 11.36
CA TRP A 725 -5.17 -0.38 12.31
C TRP A 725 -4.86 0.93 11.58
N ILE A 726 -5.44 2.01 12.06
CA ILE A 726 -5.33 3.36 11.52
C ILE A 726 -4.56 4.21 12.55
N PRO A 727 -3.49 4.92 12.16
CA PRO A 727 -2.74 5.76 13.08
C PRO A 727 -3.60 6.87 13.69
N VAL A 728 -3.47 7.06 15.01
CA VAL A 728 -3.97 8.23 15.75
C VAL A 728 -2.82 9.21 15.99
N ALA A 729 -1.72 8.72 16.55
CA ALA A 729 -0.55 9.50 16.92
C ALA A 729 0.73 8.64 16.83
N ASN A 730 1.89 9.25 16.61
CA ASN A 730 3.16 8.54 16.50
C ASN A 730 4.30 9.37 17.06
N GLY A 731 5.14 8.77 17.92
CA GLY A 731 6.28 9.48 18.52
C GLY A 731 5.89 10.43 19.66
N GLU A 732 4.78 10.16 20.35
CA GLU A 732 4.31 10.94 21.49
C GLU A 732 5.21 10.73 22.70
N VAL A 733 5.27 11.74 23.57
CA VAL A 733 5.93 11.57 24.88
C VAL A 733 5.11 10.64 25.76
N ASN A 734 5.76 9.89 26.66
CA ASN A 734 5.05 9.04 27.62
C ASN A 734 4.48 9.86 28.79
N ASP A 735 3.44 10.66 28.53
CA ASP A 735 2.73 11.47 29.53
C ASP A 735 1.38 10.84 29.97
N SER A 736 1.14 9.59 29.57
CA SER A 736 -0.01 8.73 29.95
C SER A 736 -1.36 9.10 29.34
N SER A 737 -1.44 10.10 28.45
CA SER A 737 -2.73 10.50 27.84
C SER A 737 -2.60 11.17 26.48
N TYR A 738 -3.60 11.05 25.62
CA TYR A 738 -3.66 11.73 24.31
C TYR A 738 -5.08 12.15 23.94
N ASP A 739 -5.27 13.42 23.61
CA ASP A 739 -6.56 13.96 23.17
C ASP A 739 -6.80 13.66 21.68
N TRP A 740 -7.75 12.77 21.39
CA TRP A 740 -8.10 12.31 20.05
C TRP A 740 -9.39 12.93 19.54
N THR A 741 -9.34 13.57 18.37
CA THR A 741 -10.54 14.01 17.63
C THR A 741 -11.12 12.84 16.85
N ILE A 742 -12.37 12.47 17.15
CA ILE A 742 -13.00 11.26 16.61
C ILE A 742 -13.30 11.41 15.12
N PRO A 743 -12.77 10.53 14.25
CA PRO A 743 -12.93 10.63 12.81
C PRO A 743 -14.35 10.24 12.35
N PRO A 744 -14.79 10.69 11.16
CA PRO A 744 -16.12 10.41 10.61
C PRO A 744 -16.20 9.00 10.02
N THR A 745 -15.98 7.98 10.85
CA THR A 745 -16.04 6.57 10.44
C THR A 745 -16.77 5.77 11.52
N PRO A 746 -18.11 5.74 11.47
CA PRO A 746 -18.91 5.06 12.48
C PRO A 746 -18.63 3.55 12.49
N SER A 747 -18.53 2.97 13.69
CA SER A 747 -18.41 1.54 13.92
C SER A 747 -18.65 1.18 15.39
N THR A 748 -19.19 -0.01 15.61
CA THR A 748 -19.39 -0.60 16.96
C THR A 748 -18.26 -1.56 17.36
N ASN A 749 -17.28 -1.77 16.49
CA ASN A 749 -16.16 -2.71 16.69
C ASN A 749 -14.82 -1.96 16.79
N CYS A 750 -14.82 -0.80 17.45
CA CYS A 750 -13.61 0.01 17.54
C CYS A 750 -12.67 -0.50 18.64
N LEU A 751 -11.36 -0.52 18.39
CA LEU A 751 -10.33 -0.82 19.39
C LEU A 751 -9.23 0.23 19.34
N VAL A 752 -8.55 0.48 20.46
CA VAL A 752 -7.33 1.30 20.52
C VAL A 752 -6.14 0.41 20.86
N LYS A 753 -5.02 0.65 20.20
CA LYS A 753 -3.71 0.04 20.47
C LYS A 753 -2.74 1.14 20.86
N VAL A 754 -1.99 0.93 21.93
CA VAL A 754 -0.87 1.79 22.33
C VAL A 754 0.42 0.97 22.30
N ILE A 755 1.46 1.54 21.70
CA ILE A 755 2.78 0.92 21.54
C ILE A 755 3.80 1.88 22.18
N ALA A 756 4.63 1.42 23.11
CA ALA A 756 5.69 2.21 23.71
C ALA A 756 7.06 1.70 23.27
N PHE A 757 8.01 2.62 23.08
CA PHE A 757 9.39 2.35 22.64
C PHE A 757 10.37 2.92 23.66
N ASP A 758 11.41 2.17 24.01
CA ASP A 758 12.55 2.68 24.79
C ASP A 758 13.62 3.33 23.87
N GLY A 759 14.68 3.88 24.48
CA GLY A 759 15.80 4.50 23.75
C GLY A 759 16.67 3.52 22.96
N PHE A 760 16.43 2.21 23.10
CA PHE A 760 17.12 1.11 22.46
C PHE A 760 16.23 0.43 21.40
N GLU A 761 15.10 1.07 21.09
CA GLU A 761 14.09 0.67 20.13
C GLU A 761 13.37 -0.63 20.52
N ASN A 762 13.48 -1.14 21.76
CA ASN A 762 12.59 -2.23 22.19
C ASN A 762 11.18 -1.67 22.33
N SER A 763 10.19 -2.50 22.01
CA SER A 763 8.80 -2.08 22.02
C SER A 763 7.93 -3.02 22.82
N GLY A 764 6.96 -2.44 23.53
CA GLY A 764 5.84 -3.12 24.15
C GLY A 764 4.53 -2.57 23.60
N GLU A 765 3.49 -3.39 23.53
CA GLU A 765 2.17 -2.94 23.10
C GLU A 765 1.05 -3.50 23.97
N ASP A 766 -0.07 -2.78 24.00
CA ASP A 766 -1.33 -3.27 24.53
C ASP A 766 -2.52 -2.77 23.70
N ILE A 767 -3.63 -3.52 23.76
CA ILE A 767 -4.87 -3.24 23.03
C ILE A 767 -6.00 -3.16 24.06
N SER A 768 -6.90 -2.19 23.89
CA SER A 768 -8.13 -2.07 24.69
C SER A 768 -8.86 -3.43 24.83
N ASP A 769 -9.22 -3.81 26.06
CA ASP A 769 -9.76 -5.13 26.43
C ASP A 769 -11.06 -5.50 25.70
N SER A 770 -11.84 -4.51 25.26
CA SER A 770 -13.11 -4.71 24.57
C SER A 770 -13.44 -3.57 23.61
N PRO A 771 -14.33 -3.79 22.62
CA PRO A 771 -14.67 -2.76 21.66
C PRO A 771 -15.40 -1.56 22.29
N PHE A 772 -15.10 -0.37 21.77
CA PHE A 772 -15.89 0.85 21.96
C PHE A 772 -16.64 1.21 20.66
N THR A 773 -17.56 2.17 20.73
CA THR A 773 -18.41 2.59 19.60
C THR A 773 -18.08 4.02 19.17
N ILE A 774 -17.85 4.21 17.88
CA ILE A 774 -17.88 5.51 17.21
C ILE A 774 -19.23 5.62 16.48
N ARG A 775 -19.97 6.70 16.68
CA ARG A 775 -21.27 6.91 16.03
C ARG A 775 -21.48 8.35 15.57
N ASP A 776 -22.40 8.55 14.65
CA ASP A 776 -22.94 9.88 14.36
C ASP A 776 -24.13 10.22 15.27
N GLY A 777 -24.13 11.44 15.79
CA GLY A 777 -25.20 11.99 16.61
C GLY A 777 -25.82 13.26 16.04
N ILE A 778 -25.38 13.71 14.86
CA ILE A 778 -25.82 14.95 14.24
C ILE A 778 -26.70 14.60 13.02
N PRO A 779 -27.96 15.04 12.96
CA PRO A 779 -28.80 14.83 11.78
C PRO A 779 -28.38 15.71 10.58
N PRO A 780 -28.72 15.31 9.34
CA PRO A 780 -28.47 16.09 8.14
C PRO A 780 -29.20 17.45 8.16
N ALA A 781 -28.77 18.38 7.30
CA ALA A 781 -29.46 19.63 6.98
C ALA A 781 -30.04 19.55 5.56
N VAL A 782 -31.23 20.10 5.35
CA VAL A 782 -31.91 20.11 4.04
C VAL A 782 -32.70 21.41 3.82
N GLN A 783 -32.76 21.88 2.58
CA GLN A 783 -33.53 23.05 2.16
C GLN A 783 -34.14 22.89 0.76
N VAL A 784 -35.45 23.15 0.61
CA VAL A 784 -36.17 23.19 -0.67
C VAL A 784 -35.90 24.54 -1.37
N HIS A 785 -35.57 24.49 -2.66
CA HIS A 785 -35.30 25.69 -3.45
C HIS A 785 -36.35 25.97 -4.53
N MET A 786 -36.83 24.93 -5.23
CA MET A 786 -37.94 25.07 -6.19
C MET A 786 -38.74 23.76 -6.27
N PRO A 787 -40.09 23.82 -6.40
CA PRO A 787 -40.91 25.02 -6.17
C PRO A 787 -40.88 25.43 -4.68
N ASN A 788 -40.78 26.73 -4.40
CA ASN A 788 -40.69 27.25 -3.03
C ASN A 788 -41.79 28.27 -2.68
N GLY A 789 -42.69 28.57 -3.61
CA GLY A 789 -43.91 29.33 -3.39
C GLY A 789 -44.21 30.37 -4.47
N GLY A 790 -45.48 30.42 -4.89
CA GLY A 790 -46.00 31.37 -5.88
C GLY A 790 -45.75 30.98 -7.34
N GLU A 791 -45.04 29.88 -7.61
CA GLU A 791 -44.90 29.33 -8.95
C GLU A 791 -46.25 28.78 -9.46
N ILE A 792 -46.41 28.80 -10.78
CA ILE A 792 -47.57 28.21 -11.46
C ILE A 792 -47.03 27.17 -12.42
N LEU A 793 -47.35 25.92 -12.15
CA LEU A 793 -46.88 24.75 -12.88
C LEU A 793 -48.01 24.23 -13.75
N SER A 794 -47.84 24.25 -15.07
CA SER A 794 -48.86 23.76 -15.99
C SER A 794 -48.87 22.23 -16.02
N ILE A 795 -50.05 21.63 -16.00
CA ILE A 795 -50.21 20.17 -16.01
C ILE A 795 -49.52 19.52 -17.21
N GLY A 796 -48.81 18.41 -16.98
CA GLY A 796 -48.22 17.58 -18.02
C GLY A 796 -46.89 18.09 -18.61
N ILE A 797 -46.40 19.26 -18.17
CA ILE A 797 -45.06 19.71 -18.50
C ILE A 797 -44.02 19.06 -17.57
N ILE A 798 -42.77 19.03 -18.02
CA ILE A 798 -41.64 18.67 -17.15
C ILE A 798 -41.16 19.96 -16.49
N ASP A 799 -41.15 19.96 -15.16
CA ASP A 799 -40.55 21.01 -14.32
C ASP A 799 -39.45 20.41 -13.43
N THR A 800 -38.72 21.23 -12.69
CA THR A 800 -37.55 20.81 -11.92
C THR A 800 -37.75 21.09 -10.44
N ILE A 801 -37.65 20.04 -9.62
CA ILE A 801 -37.53 20.16 -8.17
C ILE A 801 -36.05 20.36 -7.83
N THR A 802 -35.71 21.35 -7.01
CA THR A 802 -34.31 21.59 -6.59
C THR A 802 -34.20 21.76 -5.08
N TRP A 803 -33.09 21.31 -4.51
CA TRP A 803 -32.82 21.34 -3.06
C TRP A 803 -31.32 21.41 -2.76
N LEU A 804 -30.99 21.71 -1.51
CA LEU A 804 -29.66 21.52 -0.93
C LEU A 804 -29.77 20.57 0.26
N ALA A 805 -28.85 19.62 0.37
CA ALA A 805 -28.72 18.76 1.55
C ALA A 805 -27.25 18.53 1.90
N SER A 806 -26.91 18.52 3.19
CA SER A 806 -25.54 18.27 3.68
C SER A 806 -25.52 17.64 5.07
N ASP A 807 -24.43 16.95 5.41
CA ASP A 807 -24.26 16.22 6.67
C ASP A 807 -22.76 16.06 7.00
N ASN A 808 -22.39 15.79 8.26
CA ASN A 808 -21.01 15.60 8.72
C ASN A 808 -20.39 14.25 8.33
N ILE A 809 -21.18 13.21 8.09
CA ILE A 809 -20.73 11.94 7.48
C ILE A 809 -21.24 11.76 6.04
N GLY A 810 -22.12 12.66 5.60
CA GLY A 810 -22.68 12.67 4.25
C GLY A 810 -24.13 12.18 4.22
N VAL A 811 -24.89 12.66 3.25
CA VAL A 811 -26.28 12.25 3.04
C VAL A 811 -26.31 10.90 2.34
N ASP A 812 -27.04 9.94 2.88
CA ASP A 812 -27.20 8.57 2.34
C ASP A 812 -28.39 8.46 1.38
N SER A 813 -29.50 9.18 1.65
CA SER A 813 -30.65 9.18 0.74
C SER A 813 -31.52 10.43 0.82
N ILE A 814 -32.18 10.75 -0.30
CA ILE A 814 -33.16 11.83 -0.43
C ILE A 814 -34.54 11.24 -0.75
N ARG A 815 -35.61 11.87 -0.22
CA ARG A 815 -37.00 11.57 -0.58
C ARG A 815 -37.72 12.86 -0.96
N LEU A 816 -38.45 12.81 -2.09
CA LEU A 816 -39.28 13.92 -2.58
C LEU A 816 -40.77 13.58 -2.47
N GLU A 817 -41.54 14.51 -1.92
CA GLU A 817 -42.99 14.40 -1.77
C GLU A 817 -43.65 15.74 -2.12
N TYR A 818 -44.89 15.72 -2.65
CA TYR A 818 -45.69 16.93 -2.83
C TYR A 818 -47.08 16.76 -2.22
N SER A 819 -47.70 17.88 -1.89
CA SER A 819 -49.09 17.93 -1.41
C SER A 819 -49.94 18.76 -2.37
N ILE A 820 -51.22 18.42 -2.50
CA ILE A 820 -52.24 19.22 -3.22
C ILE A 820 -53.26 19.86 -2.27
N ASN A 821 -53.18 19.58 -0.97
CA ASN A 821 -54.17 19.99 0.04
C ASN A 821 -53.52 20.74 1.22
N GLY A 822 -52.45 21.49 0.95
CA GLY A 822 -51.79 22.34 1.92
C GLY A 822 -51.07 21.58 3.04
N GLY A 823 -50.50 20.40 2.74
CA GLY A 823 -49.75 19.58 3.69
C GLY A 823 -50.59 18.59 4.50
N GLY A 824 -51.88 18.44 4.18
CA GLY A 824 -52.74 17.45 4.83
C GLY A 824 -52.38 16.01 4.46
N ASP A 825 -52.17 15.77 3.16
CA ASP A 825 -51.68 14.51 2.61
C ASP A 825 -50.44 14.77 1.74
N TRP A 826 -49.46 13.86 1.81
CA TRP A 826 -48.23 13.90 1.04
C TRP A 826 -48.17 12.73 0.06
N ILE A 827 -47.88 13.04 -1.19
CA ILE A 827 -47.80 12.10 -2.30
C ILE A 827 -46.32 11.92 -2.64
N PHE A 828 -45.83 10.70 -2.50
CA PHE A 828 -44.47 10.33 -2.84
C PHE A 828 -44.21 10.51 -4.34
N ILE A 829 -43.11 11.19 -4.68
CA ILE A 829 -42.64 11.37 -6.05
C ILE A 829 -41.59 10.30 -6.36
N THR A 830 -40.46 10.37 -5.66
CA THR A 830 -39.31 9.49 -5.88
C THR A 830 -38.28 9.61 -4.74
N SER A 831 -37.27 8.74 -4.76
CA SER A 831 -36.05 8.87 -3.97
C SER A 831 -34.85 9.00 -4.90
N PRO A 832 -34.41 10.24 -5.21
CA PRO A 832 -33.23 10.46 -6.02
C PRO A 832 -31.96 9.93 -5.34
N PRO A 833 -30.90 9.64 -6.10
CA PRO A 833 -29.55 9.46 -5.56
C PRO A 833 -29.16 10.61 -4.62
N ALA A 834 -28.45 10.31 -3.53
CA ALA A 834 -28.18 11.28 -2.46
C ALA A 834 -27.33 12.48 -2.90
N GLN A 835 -26.49 12.31 -3.92
CA GLN A 835 -25.69 13.39 -4.50
C GLN A 835 -26.46 14.32 -5.44
N ASP A 836 -27.68 13.94 -5.85
CA ASP A 836 -28.47 14.77 -6.75
C ASP A 836 -29.02 15.98 -5.98
N THR A 837 -29.06 17.12 -6.66
CA THR A 837 -29.60 18.39 -6.14
C THR A 837 -30.82 18.87 -6.91
N LEU A 838 -31.24 18.08 -7.91
CA LEU A 838 -32.38 18.36 -8.75
C LEU A 838 -33.07 17.07 -9.22
N TYR A 839 -34.35 17.18 -9.56
CA TYR A 839 -35.13 16.11 -10.17
C TYR A 839 -36.12 16.67 -11.19
N GLU A 840 -36.08 16.14 -12.42
CA GLU A 840 -37.07 16.45 -13.46
C GLU A 840 -38.39 15.72 -13.17
N TRP A 841 -39.43 16.50 -12.90
CA TRP A 841 -40.75 16.04 -12.46
C TRP A 841 -41.81 16.38 -13.50
N ILE A 842 -42.60 15.39 -13.91
CA ILE A 842 -43.80 15.63 -14.74
C ILE A 842 -44.92 16.10 -13.82
N VAL A 843 -45.38 17.34 -14.02
CA VAL A 843 -46.43 17.96 -13.21
C VAL A 843 -47.73 17.15 -13.33
N PRO A 844 -48.30 16.64 -12.22
CA PRO A 844 -49.41 15.70 -12.22
C PRO A 844 -50.71 16.37 -12.69
N PRO A 845 -51.64 15.61 -13.31
CA PRO A 845 -52.91 16.13 -13.83
C PRO A 845 -53.95 16.27 -12.73
N THR A 846 -53.62 17.01 -11.67
CA THR A 846 -54.53 17.30 -10.57
C THR A 846 -54.37 18.75 -10.17
N PRO A 847 -55.21 19.65 -10.71
CA PRO A 847 -55.08 21.08 -10.45
C PRO A 847 -55.34 21.40 -8.97
N SER A 848 -54.53 22.29 -8.41
CA SER A 848 -54.71 22.79 -7.05
C SER A 848 -53.93 24.09 -6.83
N THR A 849 -54.47 24.97 -6.00
CA THR A 849 -53.86 26.25 -5.62
C THR A 849 -53.16 26.21 -4.24
N THR A 850 -53.17 25.03 -3.59
CA THR A 850 -52.61 24.83 -2.25
C THR A 850 -51.53 23.76 -2.25
N CYS A 851 -50.65 23.77 -3.27
CA CYS A 851 -49.61 22.76 -3.38
C CYS A 851 -48.38 23.09 -2.52
N LEU A 852 -47.75 22.09 -1.93
CA LEU A 852 -46.46 22.20 -1.21
C LEU A 852 -45.48 21.12 -1.68
N MET A 853 -44.20 21.41 -1.59
CA MET A 853 -43.10 20.47 -1.88
C MET A 853 -42.35 20.14 -0.59
N LYS A 854 -41.93 18.89 -0.42
CA LYS A 854 -41.16 18.41 0.72
C LYS A 854 -39.96 17.60 0.26
N VAL A 855 -38.82 17.87 0.89
CA VAL A 855 -37.57 17.12 0.71
C VAL A 855 -37.14 16.58 2.08
N ILE A 856 -36.85 15.29 2.15
CA ILE A 856 -36.36 14.62 3.37
C ILE A 856 -34.97 14.04 3.06
N ALA A 857 -33.98 14.36 3.88
CA ALA A 857 -32.62 13.83 3.78
C ALA A 857 -32.33 12.88 4.96
N PHE A 858 -31.67 11.76 4.68
CA PHE A 858 -31.24 10.76 5.67
C PHE A 858 -29.72 10.58 5.60
N ASP A 859 -29.06 10.39 6.74
CA ASP A 859 -27.68 9.92 6.81
C ASP A 859 -27.61 8.37 6.88
N ALA A 860 -26.39 7.82 6.95
CA ALA A 860 -26.15 6.38 6.99
C ALA A 860 -26.54 5.72 8.34
N GLU A 861 -26.65 6.49 9.42
CA GLU A 861 -27.11 6.05 10.74
C GLU A 861 -28.63 6.25 10.94
N LEU A 862 -29.34 6.63 9.87
CA LEU A 862 -30.77 6.88 9.81
C LEU A 862 -31.24 8.13 10.58
N ASN A 863 -30.35 9.06 10.92
CA ASN A 863 -30.78 10.39 11.32
C ASN A 863 -31.37 11.11 10.10
N PHE A 864 -32.34 12.00 10.31
CA PHE A 864 -33.01 12.68 9.20
C PHE A 864 -33.39 14.12 9.51
N ALA A 865 -33.51 14.91 8.45
CA ALA A 865 -34.14 16.22 8.46
C ALA A 865 -35.07 16.37 7.25
N GLU A 866 -36.06 17.25 7.38
CA GLU A 866 -37.01 17.57 6.33
C GLU A 866 -37.17 19.08 6.18
N ASP A 867 -37.46 19.52 4.96
CA ASP A 867 -37.85 20.89 4.66
C ASP A 867 -39.06 20.91 3.71
N GLU A 868 -39.89 21.94 3.86
CA GLU A 868 -41.09 22.17 3.07
C GLU A 868 -40.98 23.51 2.33
N SER A 869 -41.59 23.62 1.15
CA SER A 869 -41.66 24.89 0.41
C SER A 869 -42.24 26.03 1.26
N ASP A 870 -41.64 27.21 1.22
CA ASP A 870 -41.98 28.38 2.05
C ASP A 870 -43.41 28.90 1.87
N SER A 871 -44.04 28.65 0.72
CA SER A 871 -45.42 29.05 0.41
C SER A 871 -46.06 28.12 -0.62
N PHE A 872 -47.38 28.26 -0.82
CA PHE A 872 -48.09 27.45 -1.81
C PHE A 872 -47.66 27.78 -3.24
N PHE A 873 -47.49 26.75 -4.07
CA PHE A 873 -47.46 26.86 -5.52
C PHE A 873 -48.78 26.35 -6.13
N GLU A 874 -49.03 26.72 -7.38
CA GLU A 874 -50.24 26.36 -8.11
C GLU A 874 -49.93 25.31 -9.18
N ILE A 875 -50.70 24.23 -9.23
CA ILE A 875 -50.78 23.35 -10.41
C ILE A 875 -52.03 23.76 -11.18
N ARG A 876 -51.86 24.23 -12.41
CA ARG A 876 -52.96 24.77 -13.23
C ARG A 876 -53.11 24.00 -14.53
N ASP A 877 -54.36 23.87 -14.97
CA ASP A 877 -54.66 23.46 -16.33
C ASP A 877 -54.86 24.67 -17.24
N ASP A 878 -54.05 24.76 -18.30
CA ASP A 878 -54.07 25.85 -19.29
C ASP A 878 -54.42 25.35 -20.70
N SER A 879 -54.63 24.04 -20.89
CA SER A 879 -55.03 23.51 -22.21
C SER A 879 -56.52 23.63 -22.42
N LEU A 880 -56.90 23.91 -23.67
CA LEU A 880 -58.29 23.84 -24.07
C LEU A 880 -58.63 22.40 -24.48
N PRO A 881 -59.86 21.93 -24.19
CA PRO A 881 -60.39 20.71 -24.76
C PRO A 881 -60.29 20.69 -26.29
N ALA A 882 -59.89 19.56 -26.88
CA ALA A 882 -59.91 19.36 -28.32
C ALA A 882 -61.22 18.69 -28.73
N ILE A 883 -62.05 19.37 -29.53
CA ILE A 883 -63.36 18.89 -30.02
C ILE A 883 -63.36 18.79 -31.55
N THR A 884 -63.99 17.76 -32.11
CA THR A 884 -64.17 17.62 -33.57
C THR A 884 -65.54 17.01 -33.90
N VAL A 885 -66.40 17.73 -34.62
CA VAL A 885 -67.73 17.28 -35.06
C VAL A 885 -67.59 16.34 -36.25
N ILE A 886 -68.18 15.14 -36.13
CA ILE A 886 -68.10 14.08 -37.15
C ILE A 886 -69.40 13.97 -37.96
N ALA A 887 -70.56 14.16 -37.32
CA ALA A 887 -71.86 14.14 -37.98
C ALA A 887 -72.91 14.94 -37.17
N PRO A 888 -73.78 15.76 -37.78
CA PRO A 888 -73.78 16.08 -39.21
C PRO A 888 -72.58 16.97 -39.53
N ASN A 889 -71.95 16.74 -40.69
CA ASN A 889 -70.75 17.48 -41.09
C ASN A 889 -70.87 18.10 -42.50
N GLY A 890 -72.05 18.02 -43.12
CA GLY A 890 -72.38 18.74 -44.34
C GLY A 890 -73.14 17.94 -45.39
N GLY A 891 -74.19 18.55 -45.96
CA GLY A 891 -74.96 18.00 -47.08
C GLY A 891 -76.00 16.93 -46.71
N GLU A 892 -76.12 16.56 -45.43
CA GLU A 892 -77.17 15.67 -44.97
C GLU A 892 -78.56 16.32 -45.07
N ILE A 893 -79.59 15.50 -45.28
CA ILE A 893 -80.99 15.94 -45.22
C ILE A 893 -81.66 15.14 -44.12
N TRP A 894 -81.94 15.80 -43.01
CA TRP A 894 -82.58 15.22 -41.83
C TRP A 894 -84.04 15.63 -41.80
N ILE A 895 -84.93 14.66 -41.59
CA ILE A 895 -86.36 14.91 -41.59
C ILE A 895 -86.81 15.16 -40.17
N TRP A 896 -87.66 16.19 -39.97
CA TRP A 896 -88.19 16.46 -38.63
C TRP A 896 -88.92 15.23 -38.04
N ASN A 897 -88.84 15.02 -36.73
CA ASN A 897 -89.30 13.81 -36.01
C ASN A 897 -88.56 12.49 -36.31
N ASP A 898 -87.60 12.43 -37.24
CA ASP A 898 -86.67 11.30 -37.31
C ASP A 898 -85.61 11.42 -36.19
N ILE A 899 -84.98 10.29 -35.85
CA ILE A 899 -83.88 10.23 -34.88
C ILE A 899 -82.59 10.06 -35.66
N HIS A 900 -81.64 10.97 -35.44
CA HIS A 900 -80.30 10.93 -36.00
C HIS A 900 -79.26 11.07 -34.88
N ASP A 901 -78.09 10.46 -35.09
CA ASP A 901 -76.98 10.59 -34.16
C ASP A 901 -76.16 11.83 -34.52
N ILE A 902 -75.89 12.68 -33.53
CA ILE A 902 -74.82 13.67 -33.55
C ILE A 902 -73.56 12.98 -33.01
N GLN A 903 -72.44 13.07 -33.71
CA GLN A 903 -71.18 12.41 -33.36
C GLN A 903 -70.03 13.42 -33.33
N TRP A 904 -69.11 13.25 -32.38
CA TRP A 904 -67.88 14.04 -32.27
C TRP A 904 -66.75 13.20 -31.64
N ASP A 905 -65.52 13.65 -31.82
CA ASP A 905 -64.35 13.22 -31.03
C ASP A 905 -64.00 14.33 -30.02
N SER A 906 -63.64 13.96 -28.79
CA SER A 906 -63.25 14.89 -27.73
C SER A 906 -62.10 14.33 -26.88
N ASN A 907 -61.09 15.16 -26.56
CA ASN A 907 -59.95 14.78 -25.71
C ASN A 907 -59.35 16.00 -25.01
N ASP A 908 -58.82 15.82 -23.80
CA ASP A 908 -58.18 16.87 -22.98
C ASP A 908 -57.17 16.25 -21.97
N ASN A 909 -56.20 17.04 -21.45
CA ASN A 909 -55.15 16.57 -20.53
C ASN A 909 -55.65 16.30 -19.09
N VAL A 910 -56.75 16.91 -18.66
CA VAL A 910 -57.45 16.61 -17.39
C VAL A 910 -58.81 15.93 -17.61
N GLY A 911 -59.22 15.82 -18.88
CA GLY A 911 -60.44 15.11 -19.31
C GLY A 911 -61.63 16.05 -19.50
N ILE A 912 -62.61 15.60 -20.28
CA ILE A 912 -63.83 16.38 -20.58
C ILE A 912 -64.83 16.20 -19.45
N ASP A 913 -65.23 17.30 -18.81
CA ASP A 913 -66.24 17.32 -17.76
C ASP A 913 -67.66 17.40 -18.33
N SER A 914 -67.89 18.21 -19.37
CA SER A 914 -69.20 18.29 -20.03
C SER A 914 -69.16 18.78 -21.47
N LEU A 915 -70.22 18.55 -22.22
CA LEU A 915 -70.41 19.01 -23.60
C LEU A 915 -71.77 19.71 -23.79
N ASN A 916 -71.77 20.80 -24.55
CA ASN A 916 -72.98 21.50 -25.00
C ASN A 916 -73.12 21.40 -26.52
N ILE A 917 -74.30 20.99 -26.98
CA ILE A 917 -74.65 20.92 -28.40
C ILE A 917 -75.68 22.00 -28.72
N THR A 918 -75.40 22.82 -29.73
CA THR A 918 -76.32 23.85 -30.22
C THR A 918 -76.48 23.78 -31.73
N LEU A 919 -77.63 24.25 -32.22
CA LEU A 919 -78.02 24.24 -33.62
C LEU A 919 -78.20 25.67 -34.13
N SER A 920 -77.57 25.95 -35.27
CA SER A 920 -77.85 27.10 -36.11
C SER A 920 -78.86 26.72 -37.20
N LEU A 921 -79.71 27.67 -37.60
CA LEU A 921 -80.61 27.55 -38.75
C LEU A 921 -80.27 28.56 -39.87
N ASP A 922 -79.23 29.38 -39.70
CA ASP A 922 -78.86 30.53 -40.54
C ASP A 922 -77.38 30.49 -40.99
N GLY A 923 -76.87 29.28 -41.19
CA GLY A 923 -75.52 29.04 -41.73
C GLY A 923 -74.40 29.32 -40.73
N GLY A 924 -74.68 29.24 -39.43
CA GLY A 924 -73.72 29.49 -38.34
C GLY A 924 -73.66 30.95 -37.89
N SER A 925 -74.54 31.83 -38.39
CA SER A 925 -74.57 33.24 -37.99
C SER A 925 -75.08 33.41 -36.54
N THR A 926 -76.06 32.59 -36.15
CA THR A 926 -76.55 32.47 -34.77
C THR A 926 -76.78 31.00 -34.40
N PHE A 927 -76.65 30.65 -33.11
CA PHE A 927 -76.95 29.32 -32.56
C PHE A 927 -78.08 29.38 -31.53
N PRO A 928 -79.32 29.74 -31.95
CA PRO A 928 -80.40 30.04 -31.02
C PRO A 928 -81.04 28.78 -30.41
N LEU A 929 -80.76 27.59 -30.95
CA LEU A 929 -81.41 26.35 -30.52
C LEU A 929 -80.45 25.49 -29.72
N PHE A 930 -80.76 25.31 -28.44
CA PHE A 930 -80.07 24.36 -27.58
C PHE A 930 -80.54 22.93 -27.89
N VAL A 931 -79.59 22.04 -28.18
CA VAL A 931 -79.86 20.65 -28.54
C VAL A 931 -79.74 19.76 -27.31
N ALA A 932 -78.60 19.79 -26.62
CA ALA A 932 -78.33 18.94 -25.46
C ALA A 932 -77.19 19.46 -24.59
N HIS A 933 -77.27 19.14 -23.30
CA HIS A 933 -76.14 19.11 -22.37
C HIS A 933 -75.79 17.64 -22.12
N ILE A 934 -74.50 17.33 -22.04
CA ILE A 934 -73.99 15.98 -21.82
C ILE A 934 -72.94 16.08 -20.72
N ASP A 935 -73.17 15.37 -19.62
CA ASP A 935 -72.17 15.22 -18.56
C ASP A 935 -71.15 14.15 -19.00
N GLY A 936 -69.85 14.46 -18.91
CA GLY A 936 -68.74 13.57 -19.26
C GLY A 936 -68.31 13.62 -20.73
N ASP A 937 -67.61 12.57 -21.17
CA ASP A 937 -66.86 12.47 -22.43
C ASP A 937 -67.54 11.60 -23.51
N ASP A 938 -68.87 11.46 -23.45
CA ASP A 938 -69.63 10.75 -24.48
C ASP A 938 -69.30 11.31 -25.88
N SER A 939 -69.27 10.44 -26.89
CA SER A 939 -68.92 10.81 -28.29
C SER A 939 -70.11 10.78 -29.25
N ILE A 940 -71.31 10.53 -28.72
CA ILE A 940 -72.54 10.39 -29.51
C ILE A 940 -73.78 10.83 -28.75
N PHE A 941 -74.65 11.58 -29.42
CA PHE A 941 -75.96 11.98 -28.89
C PHE A 941 -77.08 11.64 -29.89
N GLN A 942 -78.07 10.87 -29.44
CA GLN A 942 -79.24 10.57 -30.26
C GLN A 942 -80.24 11.74 -30.25
N TRP A 943 -80.31 12.46 -31.35
CA TRP A 943 -81.12 13.65 -31.48
C TRP A 943 -82.41 13.38 -32.25
N THR A 944 -83.55 13.71 -31.64
CA THR A 944 -84.84 13.78 -32.35
C THR A 944 -84.96 15.14 -33.02
N ILE A 945 -85.02 15.15 -34.34
CA ILE A 945 -84.99 16.40 -35.12
C ILE A 945 -86.24 17.24 -34.84
N PRO A 946 -86.10 18.49 -34.38
CA PRO A 946 -87.23 19.33 -34.01
C PRO A 946 -88.09 19.67 -35.23
N GLU A 947 -89.35 20.04 -34.99
CA GLU A 947 -90.30 20.49 -36.01
C GLU A 947 -89.96 21.90 -36.56
N THR A 948 -88.75 22.06 -37.08
CA THR A 948 -88.25 23.25 -37.78
C THR A 948 -87.80 22.86 -39.19
N THR A 949 -87.63 23.83 -40.09
CA THR A 949 -87.08 23.58 -41.43
C THR A 949 -86.06 24.65 -41.79
N SER A 950 -84.87 24.25 -42.20
CA SER A 950 -83.85 25.14 -42.77
C SER A 950 -82.92 24.35 -43.69
N THR A 951 -82.40 25.01 -44.72
CA THR A 951 -81.35 24.46 -45.61
C THR A 951 -79.94 24.89 -45.18
N GLU A 952 -79.82 25.67 -44.11
CA GLU A 952 -78.58 26.29 -43.64
C GLU A 952 -78.28 25.87 -42.18
N CYS A 953 -78.45 24.58 -41.85
CA CYS A 953 -78.22 24.11 -40.48
C CYS A 953 -76.73 23.83 -40.22
N ILE A 954 -76.24 24.19 -39.03
CA ILE A 954 -74.89 23.83 -38.52
C ILE A 954 -75.03 23.37 -37.06
N ILE A 955 -74.35 22.27 -36.70
CA ILE A 955 -74.19 21.88 -35.30
C ILE A 955 -72.90 22.48 -34.75
N LYS A 956 -72.96 23.00 -33.52
CA LYS A 956 -71.80 23.40 -32.72
C LYS A 956 -71.73 22.51 -31.48
N VAL A 957 -70.55 21.96 -31.20
CA VAL A 957 -70.25 21.21 -29.98
C VAL A 957 -69.20 22.00 -29.20
N GLU A 958 -69.48 22.29 -27.94
CA GLU A 958 -68.59 22.98 -27.00
C GLU A 958 -68.27 22.01 -25.87
N GLY A 959 -67.01 21.63 -25.71
CA GLY A 959 -66.54 20.77 -24.61
C GLY A 959 -65.86 21.60 -23.53
N TYR A 960 -66.18 21.29 -22.28
CA TYR A 960 -65.67 21.92 -21.08
C TYR A 960 -64.87 20.89 -20.29
N ASP A 961 -63.67 21.23 -19.84
CA ASP A 961 -62.94 20.43 -18.86
C ASP A 961 -63.34 20.83 -17.42
N GLY A 962 -62.75 20.14 -16.43
CA GLY A 962 -62.97 20.42 -15.01
C GLY A 962 -62.38 21.74 -14.50
N ALA A 963 -61.57 22.43 -15.31
CA ALA A 963 -61.03 23.76 -15.05
C ALA A 963 -61.85 24.87 -15.75
N GLU A 964 -62.99 24.52 -16.37
CA GLU A 964 -63.87 25.39 -17.16
C GLU A 964 -63.24 25.93 -18.46
N ASN A 965 -62.12 25.36 -18.95
CA ASN A 965 -61.63 25.72 -20.27
C ASN A 965 -62.56 25.14 -21.35
N VAL A 966 -62.67 25.85 -22.48
CA VAL A 966 -63.67 25.52 -23.51
C VAL A 966 -63.03 25.26 -24.87
N GLY A 967 -63.20 24.02 -25.34
CA GLY A 967 -62.97 23.61 -26.72
C GLY A 967 -64.23 23.72 -27.56
N VAL A 968 -64.14 24.17 -28.80
CA VAL A 968 -65.32 24.35 -29.67
C VAL A 968 -65.04 23.82 -31.06
N ASP A 969 -66.00 23.09 -31.63
CA ASP A 969 -66.03 22.80 -33.05
C ASP A 969 -67.45 22.88 -33.64
N VAL A 970 -67.53 23.07 -34.97
CA VAL A 970 -68.78 23.16 -35.72
C VAL A 970 -68.76 22.22 -36.92
N SER A 971 -69.93 21.86 -37.46
CA SER A 971 -70.02 21.15 -38.74
C SER A 971 -69.25 21.88 -39.85
N ASP A 972 -68.44 21.15 -40.63
CA ASP A 972 -67.63 21.64 -41.76
C ASP A 972 -68.45 22.29 -42.88
N SER A 973 -69.73 21.95 -42.99
CA SER A 973 -70.66 22.48 -44.00
C SER A 973 -72.11 22.38 -43.55
N VAL A 974 -72.99 23.14 -44.21
CA VAL A 974 -74.42 23.17 -43.86
C VAL A 974 -75.12 21.85 -44.18
N PHE A 975 -76.06 21.44 -43.33
CA PHE A 975 -77.03 20.36 -43.57
C PHE A 975 -78.46 20.91 -43.61
N THR A 976 -79.41 20.12 -44.09
CA THR A 976 -80.81 20.52 -44.26
C THR A 976 -81.74 19.79 -43.28
N ILE A 977 -82.63 20.52 -42.61
CA ILE A 977 -83.79 19.95 -41.90
C ILE A 977 -85.07 20.22 -42.72
N ALA A 978 -85.84 19.18 -43.05
CA ALA A 978 -87.03 19.28 -43.92
C ALA A 978 -88.28 18.53 -43.42
N GLN A 979 -89.48 19.01 -43.80
CA GLN A 979 -90.78 18.37 -43.57
C GLN A 979 -91.15 17.38 -44.69
N THR A 980 -91.82 16.28 -44.36
CA THR A 980 -92.23 15.23 -45.32
C THR A 980 -93.43 15.64 -46.21
N GLY A 981 -93.21 15.67 -47.52
CA GLY A 981 -94.26 15.57 -48.55
C GLY A 981 -94.30 14.16 -49.17
N VAL A 982 -95.48 13.55 -49.27
CA VAL A 982 -95.66 12.20 -49.83
C VAL A 982 -95.42 12.18 -51.34
N GLN A 983 -94.26 11.69 -51.79
CA GLN A 983 -94.10 10.98 -53.05
C GLN A 983 -93.08 9.84 -52.95
N GLY A 984 -93.59 8.61 -53.05
CA GLY A 984 -92.95 7.49 -53.76
C GLY A 984 -91.57 7.05 -53.31
N SER A 985 -91.48 6.30 -52.21
CA SER A 985 -90.32 5.45 -51.95
C SER A 985 -90.23 4.38 -53.06
N ASN A 986 -89.38 4.60 -54.07
CA ASN A 986 -88.87 3.53 -54.91
C ASN A 986 -87.92 2.68 -54.05
N ARG A 987 -88.50 1.87 -53.17
CA ARG A 987 -87.79 0.81 -52.47
C ARG A 987 -87.38 -0.20 -53.54
N ILE A 988 -86.15 -0.08 -54.03
CA ILE A 988 -85.53 -1.09 -54.88
C ILE A 988 -85.59 -2.39 -54.09
N LEU A 989 -86.50 -3.29 -54.47
CA LEU A 989 -86.57 -4.61 -53.89
C LEU A 989 -85.30 -5.37 -54.31
N PRO A 990 -84.63 -6.07 -53.39
CA PRO A 990 -83.38 -6.75 -53.71
C PRO A 990 -83.62 -7.80 -54.81
N GLY A 991 -82.83 -7.77 -55.88
CA GLY A 991 -82.96 -8.71 -57.01
C GLY A 991 -82.47 -10.14 -56.69
N VAL A 992 -81.69 -10.30 -55.62
CA VAL A 992 -81.12 -11.57 -55.17
C VAL A 992 -81.31 -11.77 -53.68
N THR A 993 -81.66 -12.99 -53.26
CA THR A 993 -81.66 -13.39 -51.84
C THR A 993 -80.23 -13.69 -51.42
N MET A 994 -79.74 -13.09 -50.32
CA MET A 994 -78.41 -13.37 -49.76
C MET A 994 -78.28 -12.95 -48.29
N LEU A 995 -77.37 -13.61 -47.56
CA LEU A 995 -76.84 -13.15 -46.27
C LEU A 995 -75.81 -12.05 -46.54
N ARG A 996 -75.89 -10.90 -45.86
CA ARG A 996 -75.03 -9.74 -46.14
C ARG A 996 -73.88 -9.60 -45.13
N SER A 997 -74.19 -9.24 -43.90
CA SER A 997 -73.20 -8.87 -42.90
C SER A 997 -73.63 -9.33 -41.51
N ILE A 998 -72.64 -9.55 -40.65
CA ILE A 998 -72.84 -9.81 -39.23
C ILE A 998 -71.93 -8.82 -38.50
N THR A 999 -72.52 -7.89 -37.75
CA THR A 999 -71.80 -6.75 -37.19
C THR A 999 -72.28 -6.40 -35.77
N PRO A 1000 -71.38 -6.08 -34.82
CA PRO A 1000 -69.92 -6.27 -34.92
C PRO A 1000 -69.54 -7.77 -34.98
N ASN A 1001 -68.35 -8.07 -35.53
CA ASN A 1001 -67.80 -9.43 -35.55
C ASN A 1001 -66.25 -9.35 -35.58
N PRO A 1002 -65.54 -9.62 -34.47
CA PRO A 1002 -66.03 -10.23 -33.24
C PRO A 1002 -67.03 -9.37 -32.44
N PHE A 1003 -67.91 -10.00 -31.65
CA PHE A 1003 -68.87 -9.30 -30.78
C PHE A 1003 -68.75 -9.73 -29.31
N ARG A 1004 -69.13 -8.82 -28.40
CA ARG A 1004 -69.09 -9.05 -26.94
C ARG A 1004 -70.47 -9.44 -26.39
N LEU A 1005 -71.45 -8.54 -26.53
CA LEU A 1005 -72.81 -8.71 -25.97
C LEU A 1005 -73.89 -8.98 -27.03
N LEU A 1006 -73.83 -8.30 -28.18
CA LEU A 1006 -74.84 -8.37 -29.24
C LEU A 1006 -74.19 -8.33 -30.63
N ALA A 1007 -74.71 -9.12 -31.57
CA ALA A 1007 -74.39 -9.03 -32.99
C ALA A 1007 -75.68 -9.00 -33.81
N ARG A 1008 -75.71 -8.17 -34.85
CA ARG A 1008 -76.81 -8.04 -35.80
C ARG A 1008 -76.48 -8.79 -37.09
N ILE A 1009 -77.40 -9.66 -37.54
CA ILE A 1009 -77.34 -10.37 -38.82
C ILE A 1009 -78.21 -9.63 -39.82
N ASP A 1010 -77.62 -9.13 -40.89
CA ASP A 1010 -78.32 -8.45 -41.98
C ASP A 1010 -78.43 -9.38 -43.20
N PHE A 1011 -79.65 -9.53 -43.75
CA PHE A 1011 -79.91 -10.34 -44.94
C PHE A 1011 -81.00 -9.73 -45.82
N GLN A 1012 -81.04 -10.13 -47.10
CA GLN A 1012 -82.01 -9.62 -48.06
C GLN A 1012 -82.73 -10.77 -48.77
N ILE A 1013 -84.02 -10.60 -49.02
CA ILE A 1013 -84.91 -11.61 -49.63
C ILE A 1013 -85.48 -11.03 -50.92
N ALA A 1014 -85.23 -11.68 -52.06
CA ALA A 1014 -85.70 -11.19 -53.36
C ALA A 1014 -87.12 -11.65 -53.73
N ARG A 1015 -87.53 -12.82 -53.23
CA ARG A 1015 -88.85 -13.41 -53.47
C ARG A 1015 -89.34 -14.04 -52.17
N LYS A 1016 -90.65 -13.98 -51.95
CA LYS A 1016 -91.28 -14.49 -50.72
C LYS A 1016 -90.87 -15.94 -50.48
N THR A 1017 -90.17 -16.22 -49.38
CA THR A 1017 -89.65 -17.54 -49.03
C THR A 1017 -89.51 -17.70 -47.52
N THR A 1018 -89.45 -18.93 -47.03
CA THR A 1018 -89.12 -19.22 -45.64
C THR A 1018 -87.61 -19.15 -45.46
N VAL A 1019 -87.18 -18.39 -44.45
CA VAL A 1019 -85.78 -18.21 -44.06
C VAL A 1019 -85.59 -18.91 -42.73
N THR A 1020 -84.62 -19.82 -42.69
CA THR A 1020 -84.16 -20.47 -41.46
C THR A 1020 -82.72 -20.08 -41.19
N ILE A 1021 -82.43 -19.64 -39.97
CA ILE A 1021 -81.08 -19.28 -39.52
C ILE A 1021 -80.72 -20.13 -38.31
N HIS A 1022 -79.63 -20.88 -38.44
CA HIS A 1022 -79.09 -21.78 -37.44
C HIS A 1022 -77.68 -21.35 -37.07
N LEU A 1023 -77.32 -21.49 -35.80
CA LEU A 1023 -75.97 -21.27 -35.29
C LEU A 1023 -75.33 -22.62 -34.95
N TYR A 1024 -74.12 -22.85 -35.44
CA TYR A 1024 -73.36 -24.08 -35.20
C TYR A 1024 -72.03 -23.78 -34.49
N ASP A 1025 -71.57 -24.71 -33.66
CA ASP A 1025 -70.20 -24.67 -33.10
C ASP A 1025 -69.18 -25.16 -34.14
N VAL A 1026 -67.88 -25.02 -33.85
CA VAL A 1026 -66.80 -25.47 -34.75
C VAL A 1026 -66.79 -26.98 -35.04
N ARG A 1027 -67.52 -27.79 -34.27
CA ARG A 1027 -67.66 -29.24 -34.48
C ARG A 1027 -68.89 -29.58 -35.33
N GLY A 1028 -69.63 -28.57 -35.80
CA GLY A 1028 -70.83 -28.73 -36.64
C GLY A 1028 -72.09 -29.11 -35.86
N ARG A 1029 -72.10 -28.99 -34.52
CA ARG A 1029 -73.31 -29.23 -33.71
C ARG A 1029 -74.20 -28.00 -33.72
N LEU A 1030 -75.52 -28.19 -33.87
CA LEU A 1030 -76.49 -27.10 -33.83
C LEU A 1030 -76.56 -26.54 -32.39
N VAL A 1031 -76.16 -25.29 -32.23
CA VAL A 1031 -76.14 -24.56 -30.94
C VAL A 1031 -77.47 -23.85 -30.70
N ASN A 1032 -78.04 -23.21 -31.73
CA ASN A 1032 -79.32 -22.51 -31.62
C ASN A 1032 -80.03 -22.38 -32.98
N GLN A 1033 -81.37 -22.39 -32.99
CA GLN A 1033 -82.17 -21.93 -34.11
C GLN A 1033 -82.61 -20.48 -33.85
N ILE A 1034 -81.97 -19.55 -34.55
CA ILE A 1034 -82.18 -18.10 -34.38
C ILE A 1034 -83.47 -17.65 -35.07
N GLU A 1035 -83.79 -18.21 -36.24
CA GLU A 1035 -84.97 -17.81 -37.00
C GLU A 1035 -85.54 -18.97 -37.82
N ASN A 1036 -86.87 -19.00 -37.97
CA ASN A 1036 -87.58 -19.87 -38.90
C ASN A 1036 -88.93 -19.25 -39.27
N LYS A 1037 -88.94 -18.37 -40.27
CA LYS A 1037 -90.11 -17.56 -40.61
C LYS A 1037 -90.19 -17.25 -42.09
N MET A 1038 -91.40 -17.02 -42.59
CA MET A 1038 -91.63 -16.60 -43.97
C MET A 1038 -91.45 -15.10 -44.14
N TYR A 1039 -90.55 -14.70 -45.04
CA TYR A 1039 -90.22 -13.31 -45.34
C TYR A 1039 -90.74 -12.92 -46.72
N LYS A 1040 -91.23 -11.68 -46.85
CA LYS A 1040 -91.57 -11.05 -48.15
C LYS A 1040 -90.29 -10.48 -48.79
N PRO A 1041 -90.33 -10.00 -50.05
CA PRO A 1041 -89.17 -9.33 -50.64
C PRO A 1041 -88.79 -8.07 -49.84
N GLY A 1042 -87.52 -7.94 -49.44
CA GLY A 1042 -87.04 -6.84 -48.61
C GLY A 1042 -85.69 -7.10 -47.94
N TYR A 1043 -85.19 -6.10 -47.24
CA TYR A 1043 -83.98 -6.17 -46.41
C TYR A 1043 -84.40 -6.34 -44.95
N TYR A 1044 -83.70 -7.19 -44.21
CA TYR A 1044 -84.05 -7.60 -42.85
C TYR A 1044 -82.81 -7.70 -41.97
N SER A 1045 -82.99 -7.45 -40.67
CA SER A 1045 -81.94 -7.51 -39.65
C SER A 1045 -82.46 -8.23 -38.42
N ILE A 1046 -81.68 -9.16 -37.86
CA ILE A 1046 -82.03 -9.91 -36.64
C ILE A 1046 -80.85 -9.89 -35.68
N ASN A 1047 -81.11 -9.63 -34.40
CA ASN A 1047 -80.08 -9.64 -33.37
C ASN A 1047 -79.93 -11.01 -32.72
N ILE A 1048 -78.69 -11.44 -32.49
CA ILE A 1048 -78.37 -12.55 -31.61
C ILE A 1048 -78.12 -11.99 -30.21
N LYS A 1049 -78.97 -12.36 -29.25
CA LYS A 1049 -78.81 -12.06 -27.81
C LYS A 1049 -78.57 -13.38 -27.05
N GLN A 1050 -77.66 -13.34 -26.07
CA GLN A 1050 -76.90 -14.50 -25.58
C GLN A 1050 -77.55 -15.28 -24.42
N PRO A 1051 -77.17 -16.58 -24.23
CA PRO A 1051 -75.87 -16.97 -23.69
C PRO A 1051 -75.05 -17.91 -24.60
N LEU A 1052 -73.91 -17.44 -25.09
CA LEU A 1052 -72.93 -18.21 -25.87
C LEU A 1052 -71.56 -18.09 -25.21
N SER A 1053 -70.85 -19.19 -25.01
CA SER A 1053 -69.46 -19.15 -24.55
C SER A 1053 -68.55 -18.42 -25.56
N SER A 1054 -67.45 -17.82 -25.10
CA SER A 1054 -66.46 -17.24 -26.02
C SER A 1054 -65.87 -18.30 -26.94
N GLY A 1055 -65.79 -17.98 -28.23
CA GLY A 1055 -65.38 -18.93 -29.26
C GLY A 1055 -65.86 -18.56 -30.65
N VAL A 1056 -65.48 -19.40 -31.61
CA VAL A 1056 -65.86 -19.28 -33.02
C VAL A 1056 -67.12 -20.11 -33.29
N TYR A 1057 -68.08 -19.52 -33.99
CA TYR A 1057 -69.32 -20.15 -34.41
C TYR A 1057 -69.58 -19.91 -35.90
N PHE A 1058 -70.52 -20.65 -36.47
CA PHE A 1058 -70.95 -20.49 -37.86
C PHE A 1058 -72.46 -20.30 -37.95
N ILE A 1059 -72.88 -19.18 -38.53
CA ILE A 1059 -74.28 -18.94 -38.91
C ILE A 1059 -74.52 -19.64 -40.24
N LYS A 1060 -75.57 -20.44 -40.33
CA LYS A 1060 -76.06 -21.07 -41.55
C LYS A 1060 -77.47 -20.57 -41.83
N MET A 1061 -77.65 -19.81 -42.90
CA MET A 1061 -78.95 -19.34 -43.38
C MET A 1061 -79.38 -20.15 -44.60
N SER A 1062 -80.61 -20.65 -44.62
CA SER A 1062 -81.23 -21.19 -45.84
C SER A 1062 -82.52 -20.48 -46.18
N ALA A 1063 -82.70 -20.24 -47.48
CA ALA A 1063 -83.90 -19.62 -48.03
C ALA A 1063 -84.27 -20.31 -49.35
N GLY A 1064 -85.29 -21.18 -49.32
CA GLY A 1064 -85.58 -22.10 -50.43
C GLY A 1064 -84.48 -23.14 -50.62
N SER A 1065 -83.95 -23.28 -51.85
CA SER A 1065 -82.85 -24.21 -52.17
C SER A 1065 -81.44 -23.61 -51.97
N LYS A 1066 -81.34 -22.33 -51.60
CA LYS A 1066 -80.06 -21.64 -51.42
C LYS A 1066 -79.65 -21.60 -49.95
N LEU A 1067 -78.35 -21.77 -49.72
CA LEU A 1067 -77.76 -21.85 -48.39
C LEU A 1067 -76.49 -20.99 -48.31
N TRP A 1068 -76.34 -20.27 -47.21
CA TRP A 1068 -75.19 -19.41 -46.91
C TRP A 1068 -74.64 -19.75 -45.54
N THR A 1069 -73.31 -19.71 -45.40
CA THR A 1069 -72.63 -19.93 -44.13
C THR A 1069 -71.64 -18.80 -43.89
N GLN A 1070 -71.61 -18.24 -42.68
CA GLN A 1070 -70.68 -17.17 -42.31
C GLN A 1070 -70.15 -17.36 -40.89
N LYS A 1071 -68.84 -17.10 -40.70
CA LYS A 1071 -68.15 -17.21 -39.42
C LYS A 1071 -68.52 -16.03 -38.51
N ILE A 1072 -68.78 -16.29 -37.25
CA ILE A 1072 -68.99 -15.28 -36.20
C ILE A 1072 -68.13 -15.62 -34.97
N ILE A 1073 -67.49 -14.62 -34.36
CA ILE A 1073 -66.59 -14.78 -33.22
C ILE A 1073 -67.17 -14.05 -32.01
N ARG A 1074 -67.31 -14.75 -30.88
CA ARG A 1074 -67.66 -14.12 -29.60
C ARG A 1074 -66.44 -13.99 -28.69
N ILE A 1075 -66.18 -12.77 -28.22
CA ILE A 1075 -65.14 -12.45 -27.25
C ILE A 1075 -65.74 -12.18 -25.87
N LYS A 1076 -64.92 -12.28 -24.82
CA LYS A 1076 -65.37 -12.23 -23.42
C LYS A 1076 -66.05 -10.92 -23.07
#